data_AF-A0A9E3CKG7-F1
#
_entry.id   AF-A0A9E3CKG7-F1
#
_cell.length_a   1.000
_cell.length_b   1.000
_cell.length_c   1.000
_cell.angle_alpha   90.00
_cell.angle_beta   90.00
_cell.angle_gamma   90.00
#
_symmetry.space_group_name_H-M   'P 1'
#
loop_
_entity.id
_entity.type
_entity.pdbx_description
1 polymer ?
#
loop_
_entity_poly.entity_id
_entity_poly.type
_entity_poly.pdbx_seq_one_letter_code
_entity_poly.pdbx_strand_id
1 'polypeptide(L)'
;MSVAIAAAVGYGVVPSASAAEGMSLGHTPQALRQTSATIVIPHNAQTHGYATRVVTISKGGALSATNLDSIDHTVTSVAHDSHGDPLFSVLVSPGSTTSIPAASDLAPGRYDFFCSFHPNMQGKLIVEGKGGGVHPTPQSFDQPLLIPPVKTKAHITLHAKQTPVRVLPTGQRTYMWTYGGSYPGPTIKRPAGKDTKVTFINDLPDAAGSISTHFHGDHHSAAADGQPTTHLIKHGKSHTYNYPLREAGKPERAAFEYYHDHRMSRTAKNNWEGLQGMFITHDKRTPKLRLPTGKYDVPLLIADRSFNDNNQLTDPFPPPAMGPITGPMAPPNDATVGTHILVDGRYAPYQKVAAHRYRLRLLNGSDYTSYDFALSDGRPFVQIGTGNGLLPKPVIRQDIILGPAQRADVIVDFHGELHKKIVLDSIPTKGSAPSGLGTPNAEIMQFRVTHAAKDTSRIPAAIEPAPKLKAPKKVAKVWKFGLRGNETDGTYWSVNGKPFDPNRVDYTVPLGSTQTWKLKNVSPITHFIHIHEETWRTVEYNGKKPPPYLRGIEDTWRVDPGQTVKVAAKFTDYTGVFMIHCHMLNHEDDGMMAQFAVVKRGHHALPAGYYLAGTHHRVATPMAMDGMDSADPMGASAGPTDWWRMVGRTGSASLAEALVLALIIGYRRANRRHAT
;
A
#
# COMPACT_ATOMS: atom_id res chain seq x y z
N MET A 1 28.87 66.43 -2.35
CA MET A 1 28.15 65.29 -2.95
C MET A 1 27.17 64.77 -1.89
N SER A 2 26.06 65.45 -1.56
CA SER A 2 25.06 66.16 -2.40
C SER A 2 24.22 65.16 -3.20
N VAL A 3 22.88 65.07 -3.06
CA VAL A 3 21.89 65.95 -2.37
C VAL A 3 20.85 65.10 -1.58
N ALA A 4 20.15 65.74 -0.62
CA ALA A 4 18.97 65.23 0.11
C ALA A 4 17.71 65.12 -0.81
N ILE A 5 16.45 64.89 -0.36
CA ILE A 5 15.55 65.67 0.53
C ILE A 5 14.38 64.69 0.91
N ALA A 6 14.05 64.44 2.20
CA ALA A 6 12.91 64.99 3.01
C ALA A 6 11.51 65.01 2.33
N ALA A 7 10.34 64.88 3.00
CA ALA A 7 9.95 64.78 4.42
C ALA A 7 8.72 63.81 4.56
N ALA A 8 8.32 63.26 5.73
CA ALA A 8 7.40 63.79 6.79
C ALA A 8 6.05 64.36 6.26
N VAL A 9 4.87 64.32 6.91
CA VAL A 9 4.35 64.05 8.30
C VAL A 9 2.95 63.40 8.14
N GLY A 10 2.28 62.67 9.06
CA GLY A 10 2.54 62.20 10.43
C GLY A 10 1.35 62.42 11.40
N TYR A 11 1.13 61.53 12.39
CA TYR A 11 0.07 61.57 13.45
C TYR A 11 -1.40 61.35 12.99
N GLY A 12 -2.35 60.94 13.85
CA GLY A 12 -2.30 60.69 15.29
C GLY A 12 -3.50 59.88 15.85
N VAL A 13 -3.72 59.93 17.17
CA VAL A 13 -4.69 59.12 17.96
C VAL A 13 -5.36 60.02 19.06
N VAL A 14 -6.32 59.63 19.91
CA VAL A 14 -6.60 58.40 20.70
C VAL A 14 -8.16 58.18 20.88
N PRO A 15 -8.70 57.20 21.66
CA PRO A 15 -10.07 56.67 21.46
C PRO A 15 -11.17 57.23 22.40
N SER A 16 -12.44 56.86 22.15
CA SER A 16 -13.53 56.80 23.15
C SER A 16 -14.61 55.76 22.77
N ALA A 17 -15.53 55.46 23.69
CA ALA A 17 -16.55 54.41 23.54
C ALA A 17 -17.90 54.81 24.16
N SER A 18 -19.00 54.23 23.66
CA SER A 18 -20.31 54.15 24.33
C SER A 18 -21.07 52.90 23.84
N ALA A 19 -22.27 52.65 24.38
CA ALA A 19 -22.90 51.33 24.38
C ALA A 19 -24.15 51.19 23.49
N ALA A 20 -24.37 49.93 23.07
CA ALA A 20 -25.64 49.22 22.85
C ALA A 20 -26.92 49.99 22.45
N GLU A 21 -27.53 49.54 21.35
CA GLU A 21 -28.88 48.93 21.39
C GLU A 21 -29.01 47.88 20.25
N GLY A 22 -30.03 47.00 20.31
CA GLY A 22 -30.06 45.77 19.51
C GLY A 22 -31.19 45.68 18.48
N MET A 23 -30.94 44.98 17.35
CA MET A 23 -31.98 44.61 16.38
C MET A 23 -31.75 43.25 15.70
N SER A 24 -32.84 42.47 15.66
CA SER A 24 -33.23 41.41 14.70
C SER A 24 -32.21 40.37 14.19
N LEU A 25 -32.59 39.09 14.33
CA LEU A 25 -32.08 37.98 13.52
C LEU A 25 -32.67 38.06 12.10
N GLY A 26 -31.83 38.13 11.05
CA GLY A 26 -32.34 38.15 9.68
C GLY A 26 -31.30 37.84 8.60
N HIS A 27 -31.63 36.85 7.75
CA HIS A 27 -31.11 36.62 6.40
C HIS A 27 -29.58 36.46 6.20
N THR A 28 -29.14 35.20 6.18
CA THR A 28 -27.93 34.81 5.43
C THR A 28 -28.12 35.11 3.93
N PRO A 29 -27.10 35.64 3.22
CA PRO A 29 -27.21 35.86 1.77
C PRO A 29 -27.55 34.58 1.01
N GLN A 30 -28.62 34.60 0.22
CA GLN A 30 -28.99 33.48 -0.64
C GLN A 30 -28.00 33.40 -1.81
N ALA A 31 -27.23 32.31 -1.88
CA ALA A 31 -26.24 32.11 -2.94
C ALA A 31 -26.91 32.17 -4.33
N LEU A 32 -26.29 32.91 -5.25
CA LEU A 32 -26.76 33.03 -6.63
C LEU A 32 -26.70 31.66 -7.31
N ARG A 33 -27.88 31.08 -7.57
CA ARG A 33 -28.02 29.79 -8.26
C ARG A 33 -27.50 29.91 -9.69
N GLN A 34 -26.50 29.10 -10.03
CA GLN A 34 -25.98 29.05 -11.40
C GLN A 34 -27.03 28.46 -12.34
N THR A 35 -27.41 29.22 -13.37
CA THR A 35 -28.31 28.81 -14.45
C THR A 35 -27.56 28.29 -15.66
N SER A 36 -26.25 28.50 -15.72
CA SER A 36 -25.34 27.86 -16.66
C SER A 36 -23.97 27.61 -16.05
N ALA A 37 -23.24 26.62 -16.56
CA ALA A 37 -21.87 26.32 -16.16
C ALA A 37 -21.07 25.61 -17.28
N THR A 38 -19.74 25.57 -17.14
CA THR A 38 -18.82 25.02 -18.15
C THR A 38 -17.80 24.07 -17.54
N ILE A 39 -17.70 22.86 -18.11
CA ILE A 39 -16.62 21.90 -17.86
C ILE A 39 -15.39 22.35 -18.65
N VAL A 40 -14.31 22.70 -17.98
CA VAL A 40 -13.05 23.06 -18.63
C VAL A 40 -12.15 21.83 -18.68
N ILE A 41 -11.75 21.46 -19.90
CA ILE A 41 -10.74 20.45 -20.20
C ILE A 41 -9.43 21.21 -20.44
N PRO A 42 -8.43 21.13 -19.53
CA PRO A 42 -7.19 21.91 -19.62
C PRO A 42 -6.20 21.34 -20.65
N HIS A 43 -5.13 22.08 -20.95
CA HIS A 43 -3.98 21.48 -21.66
C HIS A 43 -3.44 20.27 -20.89
N ASN A 44 -3.18 19.16 -21.60
CA ASN A 44 -2.78 17.87 -21.05
C ASN A 44 -3.84 17.25 -20.11
N ALA A 45 -5.13 17.29 -20.47
CA ALA A 45 -6.21 16.80 -19.63
C ALA A 45 -6.19 15.28 -19.43
N GLN A 46 -5.65 14.50 -20.39
CA GLN A 46 -5.40 13.06 -20.24
C GLN A 46 -4.47 12.74 -19.05
N THR A 47 -3.66 13.71 -18.60
CA THR A 47 -2.82 13.60 -17.40
C THR A 47 -3.48 14.21 -16.14
N HIS A 48 -4.28 15.25 -16.29
CA HIS A 48 -4.76 16.09 -15.17
C HIS A 48 -6.24 15.92 -14.80
N GLY A 49 -7.03 15.22 -15.62
CA GLY A 49 -8.48 15.22 -15.53
C GLY A 49 -9.11 16.50 -16.08
N TYR A 50 -10.44 16.62 -16.00
CA TYR A 50 -11.12 17.90 -16.13
C TYR A 50 -10.60 18.87 -15.05
N ALA A 51 -10.52 20.16 -15.38
CA ALA A 51 -10.25 21.21 -14.41
C ALA A 51 -11.49 21.48 -13.55
N THR A 52 -12.67 21.60 -14.17
CA THR A 52 -13.96 21.70 -13.47
C THR A 52 -14.48 20.31 -13.08
N ARG A 53 -13.85 19.68 -12.08
CA ARG A 53 -14.20 18.31 -11.61
C ARG A 53 -15.57 18.20 -10.95
N VAL A 54 -16.13 19.30 -10.46
CA VAL A 54 -17.51 19.35 -9.95
C VAL A 54 -18.18 20.58 -10.55
N VAL A 55 -19.37 20.39 -11.12
CA VAL A 55 -20.14 21.45 -11.80
C VAL A 55 -21.56 21.44 -11.28
N THR A 56 -22.11 22.62 -10.95
CA THR A 56 -23.49 22.78 -10.46
C THR A 56 -24.30 23.64 -11.42
N ILE A 57 -25.49 23.17 -11.77
CA ILE A 57 -26.50 23.92 -12.52
C ILE A 57 -27.86 23.80 -11.82
N SER A 58 -28.75 24.77 -12.03
CA SER A 58 -30.17 24.61 -11.73
C SER A 58 -30.83 23.63 -12.70
N LYS A 59 -31.94 22.99 -12.33
CA LYS A 59 -32.79 22.23 -13.27
C LYS A 59 -33.24 23.15 -14.41
N GLY A 60 -33.12 22.71 -15.66
CA GLY A 60 -33.34 23.54 -16.85
C GLY A 60 -32.18 24.50 -17.16
N GLY A 61 -31.04 24.38 -16.46
CA GLY A 61 -29.83 25.15 -16.70
C GLY A 61 -28.99 24.59 -17.85
N ALA A 62 -28.17 25.44 -18.46
CA ALA A 62 -27.33 25.06 -19.59
C ALA A 62 -25.94 24.56 -19.14
N LEU A 63 -25.50 23.43 -19.69
CA LEU A 63 -24.14 22.91 -19.51
C LEU A 63 -23.38 22.98 -20.83
N SER A 64 -22.11 23.36 -20.77
CA SER A 64 -21.16 23.22 -21.88
C SER A 64 -19.84 22.61 -21.42
N ALA A 65 -19.02 22.20 -22.38
CA ALA A 65 -17.65 21.77 -22.15
C ALA A 65 -16.72 22.50 -23.13
N THR A 66 -15.65 23.10 -22.62
CA THR A 66 -14.62 23.82 -23.39
C THR A 66 -13.34 22.99 -23.39
N ASN A 67 -12.82 22.70 -24.58
CA ASN A 67 -11.56 21.97 -24.74
C ASN A 67 -10.40 22.91 -25.07
N LEU A 68 -9.50 23.10 -24.11
CA LEU A 68 -8.25 23.84 -24.29
C LEU A 68 -7.09 22.91 -24.72
N ASP A 69 -7.28 21.59 -24.64
CA ASP A 69 -6.27 20.60 -24.99
C ASP A 69 -6.07 20.44 -26.50
N SER A 70 -4.96 19.79 -26.89
CA SER A 70 -4.59 19.59 -28.30
C SER A 70 -5.14 18.30 -28.93
N ILE A 71 -5.99 17.56 -28.20
CA ILE A 71 -6.63 16.31 -28.66
C ILE A 71 -8.14 16.32 -28.34
N ASP A 72 -8.92 15.53 -29.07
CA ASP A 72 -10.34 15.34 -28.78
C ASP A 72 -10.55 14.72 -27.39
N HIS A 73 -11.63 15.15 -26.73
CA HIS A 73 -12.10 14.62 -25.46
C HIS A 73 -13.62 14.46 -25.49
N THR A 74 -14.18 13.60 -24.66
CA THR A 74 -15.63 13.55 -24.44
C THR A 74 -16.04 14.03 -23.06
N VAL A 75 -17.33 14.31 -22.91
CA VAL A 75 -18.03 14.35 -21.62
C VAL A 75 -19.19 13.36 -21.72
N THR A 76 -18.99 12.18 -21.14
CA THR A 76 -19.91 11.03 -21.21
C THR A 76 -20.43 10.70 -19.82
N SER A 77 -21.75 10.57 -19.64
CA SER A 77 -22.34 10.21 -18.34
C SER A 77 -22.04 8.75 -17.98
N VAL A 78 -21.85 8.48 -16.69
CA VAL A 78 -21.79 7.10 -16.14
C VAL A 78 -23.20 6.52 -15.99
N ALA A 79 -24.22 7.37 -15.85
CA ALA A 79 -25.61 6.96 -15.84
C ALA A 79 -26.14 6.77 -17.27
N HIS A 80 -26.99 5.77 -17.43
CA HIS A 80 -27.61 5.39 -18.70
C HIS A 80 -29.13 5.53 -18.62
N ASP A 81 -29.78 5.60 -19.78
CA ASP A 81 -31.24 5.69 -19.92
C ASP A 81 -31.92 4.30 -19.94
N SER A 82 -33.20 4.24 -20.31
CA SER A 82 -33.95 2.98 -20.41
C SER A 82 -33.56 2.08 -21.59
N HIS A 83 -32.81 2.58 -22.56
CA HIS A 83 -32.34 1.84 -23.74
C HIS A 83 -30.88 1.35 -23.57
N GLY A 84 -30.16 1.92 -22.59
CA GLY A 84 -28.77 1.61 -22.30
C GLY A 84 -27.78 2.62 -22.88
N ASP A 85 -28.24 3.78 -23.36
CA ASP A 85 -27.40 4.88 -23.84
C ASP A 85 -27.03 5.83 -22.68
N PRO A 86 -25.81 6.41 -22.64
CA PRO A 86 -25.45 7.39 -21.61
C PRO A 86 -26.38 8.61 -21.61
N LEU A 87 -26.84 9.06 -20.43
CA LEU A 87 -27.77 10.20 -20.28
C LEU A 87 -27.30 11.49 -20.97
N PHE A 88 -26.00 11.61 -21.18
CA PHE A 88 -25.40 12.53 -22.15
C PHE A 88 -24.06 11.95 -22.60
N SER A 89 -23.70 12.17 -23.87
CA SER A 89 -22.34 11.98 -24.37
C SER A 89 -22.07 12.99 -25.47
N VAL A 90 -21.03 13.81 -25.33
CA VAL A 90 -20.61 14.78 -26.35
C VAL A 90 -19.13 14.66 -26.66
N LEU A 91 -18.76 14.90 -27.91
CA LEU A 91 -17.38 15.14 -28.33
C LEU A 91 -17.05 16.63 -28.19
N VAL A 92 -15.84 16.95 -27.75
CA VAL A 92 -15.35 18.31 -27.54
C VAL A 92 -13.97 18.43 -28.18
N SER A 93 -13.92 18.99 -29.39
CA SER A 93 -12.68 19.05 -30.18
C SER A 93 -11.74 20.19 -29.76
N PRO A 94 -10.44 20.09 -30.05
CA PRO A 94 -9.43 21.08 -29.66
C PRO A 94 -9.83 22.53 -29.96
N GLY A 95 -9.72 23.41 -28.96
CA GLY A 95 -10.07 24.84 -29.05
C GLY A 95 -11.57 25.15 -29.09
N SER A 96 -12.46 24.15 -29.09
CA SER A 96 -13.90 24.33 -29.22
C SER A 96 -14.64 24.41 -27.87
N THR A 97 -15.93 24.78 -27.92
CA THR A 97 -16.86 24.64 -26.80
C THR A 97 -18.15 23.97 -27.28
N THR A 98 -18.45 22.79 -26.75
CA THR A 98 -19.64 22.00 -27.09
C THR A 98 -20.71 22.15 -26.01
N SER A 99 -21.94 22.48 -26.38
CA SER A 99 -23.09 22.44 -25.47
C SER A 99 -23.51 21.00 -25.17
N ILE A 100 -24.09 20.75 -23.99
CA ILE A 100 -24.61 19.45 -23.57
C ILE A 100 -26.13 19.60 -23.33
N PRO A 101 -26.98 19.53 -24.38
CA PRO A 101 -28.40 19.91 -24.27
C PRO A 101 -29.16 19.06 -23.26
N ALA A 102 -28.96 17.74 -23.25
CA ALA A 102 -29.63 16.82 -22.35
C ALA A 102 -29.43 17.15 -20.84
N ALA A 103 -28.41 17.94 -20.49
CA ALA A 103 -28.20 18.38 -19.11
C ALA A 103 -29.32 19.30 -18.56
N SER A 104 -30.10 19.99 -19.41
CA SER A 104 -31.24 20.79 -18.95
C SER A 104 -32.39 19.94 -18.43
N ASP A 105 -32.56 18.76 -19.01
CA ASP A 105 -33.74 17.91 -18.84
C ASP A 105 -33.58 16.90 -17.70
N LEU A 106 -32.33 16.70 -17.24
CA LEU A 106 -31.98 15.89 -16.08
C LEU A 106 -32.84 16.24 -14.85
N ALA A 107 -33.24 15.21 -14.11
CA ALA A 107 -33.85 15.38 -12.80
C ALA A 107 -32.84 16.01 -11.82
N PRO A 108 -33.29 16.73 -10.78
CA PRO A 108 -32.40 17.18 -9.71
C PRO A 108 -31.65 16.00 -9.09
N GLY A 109 -30.31 16.03 -9.09
CA GLY A 109 -29.51 14.82 -8.93
C GLY A 109 -28.00 15.07 -8.98
N ARG A 110 -27.23 13.98 -8.83
CA ARG A 110 -25.77 13.93 -9.04
C ARG A 110 -25.52 12.95 -10.18
N TYR A 111 -24.76 13.37 -11.19
CA TYR A 111 -24.45 12.57 -12.37
C TYR A 111 -22.93 12.58 -12.57
N ASP A 112 -22.31 11.43 -12.37
CA ASP A 112 -20.89 11.28 -12.69
C ASP A 112 -20.68 11.21 -14.21
N PHE A 113 -19.56 11.76 -14.66
CA PHE A 113 -19.17 11.80 -16.07
C PHE A 113 -17.67 11.57 -16.24
N PHE A 114 -17.29 11.06 -17.40
CA PHE A 114 -15.92 10.68 -17.73
C PHE A 114 -15.60 10.93 -19.21
N CYS A 115 -14.31 10.91 -19.55
CA CYS A 115 -13.85 10.92 -20.94
C CYS A 115 -13.69 9.48 -21.42
N SER A 116 -14.41 9.09 -22.47
CA SER A 116 -14.40 7.72 -23.01
C SER A 116 -13.05 7.33 -23.62
N PHE A 117 -12.25 8.31 -24.06
CA PHE A 117 -10.87 8.10 -24.52
C PHE A 117 -9.85 8.02 -23.37
N HIS A 118 -10.18 8.63 -22.22
CA HIS A 118 -9.25 8.84 -21.11
C HIS A 118 -9.97 8.57 -19.76
N PRO A 119 -10.14 7.30 -19.34
CA PRO A 119 -10.99 6.93 -18.19
C PRO A 119 -10.60 7.55 -16.83
N ASN A 120 -9.36 8.05 -16.71
CA ASN A 120 -8.86 8.79 -15.54
C ASN A 120 -9.43 10.22 -15.45
N MET A 121 -9.99 10.76 -16.53
CA MET A 121 -10.69 12.03 -16.53
C MET A 121 -12.12 11.82 -16.04
N GLN A 122 -12.37 12.17 -14.79
CA GLN A 122 -13.68 12.01 -14.14
C GLN A 122 -14.15 13.33 -13.52
N GLY A 123 -15.45 13.56 -13.52
CA GLY A 123 -16.10 14.72 -12.94
C GLY A 123 -17.55 14.44 -12.55
N LYS A 124 -18.17 15.36 -11.81
CA LYS A 124 -19.52 15.21 -11.26
C LYS A 124 -20.38 16.43 -11.55
N LEU A 125 -21.49 16.23 -12.24
CA LEU A 125 -22.54 17.22 -12.46
C LEU A 125 -23.56 17.16 -11.31
N ILE A 126 -24.02 18.33 -10.86
CA ILE A 126 -25.04 18.50 -9.83
C ILE A 126 -26.17 19.34 -10.43
N VAL A 127 -27.41 18.86 -10.33
CA VAL A 127 -28.60 19.54 -10.85
C VAL A 127 -29.52 19.92 -9.68
N GLU A 128 -29.77 21.22 -9.47
CA GLU A 128 -30.54 21.73 -8.32
C GLU A 128 -32.02 21.99 -8.64
N GLY A 129 -32.92 21.45 -7.82
CA GLY A 129 -34.36 21.69 -7.91
C GLY A 129 -34.82 23.01 -7.29
N LYS A 130 -36.06 23.43 -7.59
CA LYS A 130 -36.77 24.51 -6.89
C LYS A 130 -37.30 24.01 -5.52
N GLY A 131 -36.40 23.73 -4.58
CA GLY A 131 -36.77 23.24 -3.24
C GLY A 131 -35.58 22.74 -2.43
N GLY A 132 -34.62 23.63 -2.13
CA GLY A 132 -33.29 23.22 -1.66
C GLY A 132 -32.40 22.72 -2.81
N GLY A 133 -31.08 22.70 -2.60
CA GLY A 133 -30.17 22.05 -3.54
C GLY A 133 -30.23 20.53 -3.36
N VAL A 134 -30.14 19.76 -4.46
CA VAL A 134 -29.78 18.35 -4.30
C VAL A 134 -28.31 18.32 -3.96
N HIS A 135 -28.03 18.28 -2.65
CA HIS A 135 -26.71 18.04 -2.11
C HIS A 135 -26.07 16.88 -2.91
N PRO A 136 -24.75 16.87 -3.15
CA PRO A 136 -23.79 16.68 -2.08
C PRO A 136 -23.94 15.37 -1.30
N THR A 137 -24.89 14.50 -1.67
CA THR A 137 -25.49 13.44 -0.83
C THR A 137 -24.39 12.79 0.00
N PRO A 138 -24.30 13.13 1.29
CA PRO A 138 -23.08 12.85 2.05
C PRO A 138 -22.84 11.36 2.08
N GLN A 139 -21.58 10.93 2.02
CA GLN A 139 -21.31 9.49 2.01
C GLN A 139 -21.94 8.85 3.25
N SER A 140 -22.82 7.88 3.04
CA SER A 140 -23.69 7.41 4.10
C SER A 140 -22.94 6.42 4.99
N PHE A 141 -22.38 6.94 6.09
CA PHE A 141 -21.63 6.13 7.05
C PHE A 141 -22.60 5.25 7.88
N ASP A 142 -23.09 4.19 7.27
CA ASP A 142 -24.22 3.39 7.75
C ASP A 142 -23.78 2.16 8.54
N GLN A 143 -22.56 1.67 8.32
CA GLN A 143 -22.01 0.51 9.01
C GLN A 143 -21.05 0.92 10.14
N PRO A 144 -21.09 0.27 11.32
CA PRO A 144 -20.01 0.41 12.28
C PRO A 144 -18.71 -0.20 11.71
N LEU A 145 -17.58 0.40 12.05
CA LEU A 145 -16.25 -0.16 11.80
C LEU A 145 -16.15 -1.57 12.38
N LEU A 146 -15.69 -2.52 11.56
CA LEU A 146 -15.34 -3.86 12.00
C LEU A 146 -13.96 -3.82 12.67
N ILE A 147 -13.82 -4.38 13.87
CA ILE A 147 -12.51 -4.64 14.45
C ILE A 147 -12.16 -6.11 14.15
N PRO A 148 -11.07 -6.42 13.41
CA PRO A 148 -10.73 -7.80 13.09
C PRO A 148 -10.47 -8.66 14.34
N PRO A 149 -10.78 -9.97 14.31
CA PRO A 149 -10.58 -10.86 15.46
C PRO A 149 -9.12 -10.89 15.92
N VAL A 150 -8.84 -10.86 17.23
CA VAL A 150 -7.46 -10.83 17.74
C VAL A 150 -6.93 -12.25 18.02
N LYS A 151 -5.69 -12.54 17.62
CA LYS A 151 -4.96 -13.78 17.96
C LYS A 151 -3.70 -13.47 18.78
N THR A 152 -3.55 -14.08 19.96
CA THR A 152 -2.40 -13.83 20.87
C THR A 152 -1.59 -15.07 21.23
N LYS A 153 -2.09 -16.28 20.90
CA LYS A 153 -1.42 -17.57 21.17
C LYS A 153 -0.06 -17.64 20.48
N ALA A 154 0.87 -18.44 21.04
CA ALA A 154 2.19 -18.68 20.43
C ALA A 154 2.14 -19.63 19.22
N HIS A 155 1.07 -20.43 19.11
CA HIS A 155 0.75 -21.23 17.93
C HIS A 155 -0.61 -20.75 17.41
N ILE A 156 -0.68 -20.39 16.14
CA ILE A 156 -1.86 -19.82 15.47
C ILE A 156 -2.07 -20.60 14.16
N THR A 157 -3.31 -21.02 13.90
CA THR A 157 -3.71 -21.63 12.63
C THR A 157 -4.68 -20.70 11.91
N LEU A 158 -4.42 -20.42 10.63
CA LEU A 158 -5.23 -19.55 9.77
C LEU A 158 -5.54 -20.30 8.47
N HIS A 159 -6.79 -20.70 8.30
CA HIS A 159 -7.31 -21.25 7.05
C HIS A 159 -7.55 -20.08 6.07
N ALA A 160 -6.78 -20.00 4.99
CA ALA A 160 -7.11 -19.17 3.84
C ALA A 160 -8.29 -19.84 3.11
N LYS A 161 -9.45 -19.20 3.10
CA LYS A 161 -10.68 -19.76 2.52
C LYS A 161 -11.61 -18.67 1.99
N GLN A 162 -12.49 -19.01 1.05
CA GLN A 162 -13.54 -18.11 0.61
C GLN A 162 -14.64 -17.98 1.69
N THR A 163 -15.01 -16.74 2.05
CA THR A 163 -16.01 -16.46 3.10
C THR A 163 -16.95 -15.32 2.68
N PRO A 164 -18.28 -15.45 2.86
CA PRO A 164 -19.24 -14.36 2.60
C PRO A 164 -19.21 -13.31 3.72
N VAL A 165 -18.53 -12.19 3.45
CA VAL A 165 -18.36 -11.02 4.33
C VAL A 165 -19.30 -9.87 3.95
N ARG A 166 -19.68 -9.05 4.94
CA ARG A 166 -20.56 -7.89 4.75
C ARG A 166 -19.69 -6.65 4.51
N VAL A 167 -19.43 -6.32 3.25
CA VAL A 167 -18.58 -5.18 2.85
C VAL A 167 -19.40 -3.93 2.58
N LEU A 168 -20.36 -4.01 1.64
CA LEU A 168 -21.35 -2.97 1.34
C LEU A 168 -22.52 -3.02 2.34
N PRO A 169 -23.16 -1.89 2.68
CA PRO A 169 -24.14 -1.80 3.78
C PRO A 169 -25.38 -2.69 3.60
N THR A 170 -25.88 -2.82 2.37
CA THR A 170 -27.13 -3.50 1.99
C THR A 170 -26.87 -4.61 0.96
N GLY A 171 -27.92 -5.25 0.44
CA GLY A 171 -27.81 -6.27 -0.62
C GLY A 171 -27.12 -7.57 -0.18
N GLN A 172 -26.57 -8.33 -1.13
CA GLN A 172 -25.86 -9.58 -0.86
C GLN A 172 -24.55 -9.35 -0.07
N ARG A 173 -23.97 -10.43 0.47
CA ARG A 173 -22.60 -10.42 1.03
C ARG A 173 -21.59 -10.69 -0.08
N THR A 174 -20.45 -10.03 -0.01
CA THR A 174 -19.30 -10.27 -0.90
C THR A 174 -18.59 -11.55 -0.47
N TYR A 175 -18.38 -12.49 -1.38
CA TYR A 175 -17.43 -13.57 -1.16
C TYR A 175 -16.01 -13.02 -1.32
N MET A 176 -15.18 -13.13 -0.29
CA MET A 176 -13.77 -12.74 -0.31
C MET A 176 -12.90 -13.92 0.12
N TRP A 177 -11.65 -13.96 -0.34
CA TRP A 177 -10.64 -14.88 0.17
C TRP A 177 -10.11 -14.33 1.49
N THR A 178 -10.12 -15.15 2.53
CA THR A 178 -9.96 -14.69 3.92
C THR A 178 -9.02 -15.59 4.69
N TYR A 179 -8.00 -15.01 5.33
CA TYR A 179 -7.27 -15.73 6.37
C TYR A 179 -8.14 -15.85 7.62
N GLY A 180 -8.38 -17.07 8.10
CA GLY A 180 -9.12 -17.33 9.34
C GLY A 180 -10.63 -17.02 9.31
N GLY A 181 -11.21 -16.72 8.14
CA GLY A 181 -12.64 -16.46 7.99
C GLY A 181 -13.09 -15.01 8.25
N SER A 182 -12.19 -14.03 8.19
CA SER A 182 -12.54 -12.60 8.18
C SER A 182 -11.73 -11.84 7.13
N TYR A 183 -12.27 -10.73 6.63
CA TYR A 183 -11.50 -9.70 5.93
C TYR A 183 -11.55 -8.39 6.73
N PRO A 184 -10.39 -7.79 7.08
CA PRO A 184 -9.06 -8.38 7.09
C PRO A 184 -8.96 -9.67 7.91
N GLY A 185 -7.90 -10.43 7.65
CA GLY A 185 -7.51 -11.57 8.47
C GLY A 185 -7.25 -11.16 9.93
N PRO A 186 -7.44 -12.08 10.90
CA PRO A 186 -7.30 -11.80 12.32
C PRO A 186 -6.03 -11.04 12.69
N THR A 187 -6.16 -9.96 13.48
CA THR A 187 -4.99 -9.21 13.96
C THR A 187 -4.18 -10.06 14.92
N ILE A 188 -2.98 -10.45 14.53
CA ILE A 188 -2.04 -11.15 15.39
C ILE A 188 -1.40 -10.11 16.33
N LYS A 189 -1.43 -10.32 17.65
CA LYS A 189 -0.79 -9.41 18.63
C LYS A 189 0.15 -10.21 19.52
N ARG A 190 1.46 -9.98 19.39
CA ARG A 190 2.50 -10.85 19.97
C ARG A 190 3.61 -10.06 20.69
N PRO A 191 4.09 -10.54 21.84
CA PRO A 191 5.18 -9.88 22.55
C PRO A 191 6.52 -10.17 21.86
N ALA A 192 7.33 -9.13 21.64
CA ALA A 192 8.66 -9.24 21.06
C ALA A 192 9.54 -10.23 21.83
N GLY A 193 10.38 -10.97 21.12
CA GLY A 193 11.28 -11.99 21.66
C GLY A 193 10.57 -13.28 22.09
N LYS A 194 9.33 -13.52 21.62
CA LYS A 194 8.58 -14.74 21.89
C LYS A 194 8.12 -15.39 20.58
N ASP A 195 8.84 -16.46 20.25
CA ASP A 195 8.59 -17.42 19.18
C ASP A 195 7.08 -17.60 18.90
N THR A 196 6.71 -17.36 17.65
CA THR A 196 5.34 -17.34 17.15
C THR A 196 5.27 -18.21 15.90
N LYS A 197 4.53 -19.32 15.97
CA LYS A 197 4.27 -20.18 14.81
C LYS A 197 2.91 -19.87 14.22
N VAL A 198 2.88 -19.59 12.92
CA VAL A 198 1.65 -19.36 12.18
C VAL A 198 1.54 -20.40 11.07
N THR A 199 0.61 -21.34 11.25
CA THR A 199 0.25 -22.35 10.25
C THR A 199 -0.84 -21.78 9.34
N PHE A 200 -0.48 -21.47 8.11
CA PHE A 200 -1.46 -21.16 7.07
C PHE A 200 -1.88 -22.44 6.37
N ILE A 201 -3.17 -22.58 6.09
CA ILE A 201 -3.78 -23.74 5.41
C ILE A 201 -4.56 -23.19 4.21
N ASN A 202 -4.35 -23.75 3.01
CA ASN A 202 -5.01 -23.27 1.80
C ASN A 202 -6.26 -24.13 1.51
N ASP A 203 -7.42 -23.61 1.92
CA ASP A 203 -8.76 -24.14 1.63
C ASP A 203 -9.50 -23.25 0.61
N LEU A 204 -8.77 -22.52 -0.24
CA LEU A 204 -9.35 -21.73 -1.33
C LEU A 204 -9.76 -22.63 -2.50
N PRO A 205 -10.70 -22.21 -3.37
CA PRO A 205 -11.01 -22.93 -4.61
C PRO A 205 -9.76 -23.11 -5.49
N ASP A 206 -9.68 -24.20 -6.26
CA ASP A 206 -8.51 -24.51 -7.11
C ASP A 206 -8.11 -23.37 -8.08
N ALA A 207 -9.07 -22.52 -8.46
CA ALA A 207 -8.83 -21.32 -9.27
C ALA A 207 -7.82 -20.33 -8.65
N ALA A 208 -7.72 -20.28 -7.31
CA ALA A 208 -6.68 -19.53 -6.59
C ALA A 208 -5.28 -20.11 -6.80
N GLY A 209 -5.19 -21.44 -6.92
CA GLY A 209 -3.95 -22.19 -7.03
C GLY A 209 -3.22 -22.28 -5.68
N SER A 210 -1.92 -22.01 -5.71
CA SER A 210 -1.07 -21.98 -4.51
C SER A 210 -0.86 -20.56 -3.99
N ILE A 211 -0.86 -20.39 -2.67
CA ILE A 211 -0.57 -19.13 -1.98
C ILE A 211 0.85 -19.15 -1.35
N SER A 212 1.40 -17.99 -1.00
CA SER A 212 2.61 -17.86 -0.17
C SER A 212 2.46 -16.62 0.70
N THR A 213 2.54 -16.75 2.03
CA THR A 213 2.24 -15.63 2.93
C THR A 213 3.51 -14.95 3.42
N HIS A 214 3.75 -13.70 2.99
CA HIS A 214 4.80 -12.84 3.52
C HIS A 214 4.37 -12.20 4.85
N PHE A 215 5.35 -11.91 5.72
CA PHE A 215 5.17 -11.15 6.95
C PHE A 215 5.97 -9.84 6.85
N HIS A 216 5.27 -8.79 6.44
CA HIS A 216 5.81 -7.49 6.06
C HIS A 216 6.17 -6.65 7.27
N GLY A 217 7.48 -6.49 7.48
CA GLY A 217 8.10 -5.63 8.49
C GLY A 217 8.90 -6.35 9.58
N ASP A 218 8.85 -7.69 9.64
CA ASP A 218 9.55 -8.51 10.66
C ASP A 218 10.99 -8.88 10.25
N HIS A 219 11.84 -9.18 11.25
CA HIS A 219 13.19 -9.68 11.05
C HIS A 219 13.24 -11.21 11.19
N HIS A 220 12.95 -11.89 10.07
CA HIS A 220 12.85 -13.35 9.97
C HIS A 220 13.82 -13.95 8.95
N SER A 221 13.99 -15.27 9.03
CA SER A 221 14.78 -16.04 8.07
C SER A 221 14.05 -16.18 6.74
N ALA A 222 14.76 -16.24 5.61
CA ALA A 222 14.20 -16.48 4.26
C ALA A 222 13.19 -17.65 4.16
N ALA A 223 13.37 -18.72 4.94
CA ALA A 223 12.44 -19.85 4.99
C ALA A 223 11.10 -19.54 5.69
N ALA A 224 10.99 -18.40 6.37
CA ALA A 224 9.80 -17.85 7.01
C ALA A 224 9.32 -16.54 6.33
N ASP A 225 9.99 -16.10 5.27
CA ASP A 225 9.78 -14.79 4.61
C ASP A 225 8.62 -14.77 3.61
N GLY A 226 7.93 -15.90 3.36
CA GLY A 226 6.83 -15.93 2.38
C GLY A 226 7.30 -15.81 0.92
N GLN A 227 8.48 -16.35 0.63
CA GLN A 227 9.14 -16.33 -0.69
C GLN A 227 8.16 -16.59 -1.85
N PRO A 228 8.27 -15.83 -2.97
CA PRO A 228 7.21 -15.78 -3.97
C PRO A 228 7.10 -17.03 -4.86
N THR A 229 8.10 -17.92 -4.82
CA THR A 229 8.22 -19.12 -5.67
C THR A 229 8.53 -20.42 -4.92
N THR A 230 8.85 -20.35 -3.63
CA THR A 230 9.19 -21.51 -2.80
C THR A 230 8.27 -21.62 -1.59
N HIS A 231 8.24 -22.79 -0.94
CA HIS A 231 7.34 -23.09 0.19
C HIS A 231 5.81 -22.93 -0.08
N LEU A 232 5.43 -22.79 -1.35
CA LEU A 232 4.07 -22.53 -1.84
C LEU A 232 3.02 -23.50 -1.29
N ILE A 233 1.96 -22.95 -0.71
CA ILE A 233 0.86 -23.69 -0.08
C ILE A 233 -0.18 -24.03 -1.14
N LYS A 234 -0.12 -25.24 -1.70
CA LYS A 234 -1.14 -25.79 -2.62
C LYS A 234 -2.48 -26.02 -1.90
N HIS A 235 -3.58 -26.09 -2.65
CA HIS A 235 -4.91 -26.46 -2.12
C HIS A 235 -4.85 -27.74 -1.26
N GLY A 236 -5.55 -27.74 -0.13
CA GLY A 236 -5.58 -28.84 0.84
C GLY A 236 -4.22 -29.14 1.47
N LYS A 237 -3.30 -28.16 1.53
CA LYS A 237 -1.98 -28.24 2.19
C LYS A 237 -1.78 -27.06 3.14
N SER A 238 -0.72 -27.13 3.93
CA SER A 238 -0.37 -26.15 4.95
C SER A 238 1.12 -25.87 5.01
N HIS A 239 1.51 -24.64 5.32
CA HIS A 239 2.88 -24.30 5.72
C HIS A 239 2.89 -23.62 7.10
N THR A 240 3.94 -23.83 7.89
CA THR A 240 4.08 -23.23 9.22
C THR A 240 5.31 -22.36 9.31
N TYR A 241 5.10 -21.05 9.24
CA TYR A 241 6.12 -20.04 9.41
C TYR A 241 6.44 -19.89 10.91
N ASN A 242 7.70 -19.60 11.25
CA ASN A 242 8.16 -19.45 12.63
C ASN A 242 8.91 -18.14 12.82
N TYR A 243 8.27 -17.20 13.51
CA TYR A 243 8.76 -15.84 13.75
C TYR A 243 9.31 -15.73 15.17
N PRO A 244 10.64 -15.59 15.37
CA PRO A 244 11.23 -15.47 16.71
C PRO A 244 10.90 -14.12 17.38
N LEU A 245 10.58 -13.11 16.56
CA LEU A 245 10.46 -11.71 16.91
C LEU A 245 11.74 -11.19 17.59
N ARG A 246 12.90 -11.40 16.93
CA ARG A 246 14.24 -11.09 17.45
C ARG A 246 15.22 -10.55 16.41
N GLU A 247 15.70 -9.33 16.65
CA GLU A 247 16.81 -8.64 15.97
C GLU A 247 18.11 -8.77 16.79
N ALA A 248 19.22 -9.17 16.17
CA ALA A 248 20.51 -9.39 16.84
C ALA A 248 20.39 -10.24 18.14
N GLY A 249 19.59 -11.31 18.09
CA GLY A 249 19.24 -12.17 19.23
C GLY A 249 18.31 -11.58 20.30
N LYS A 250 18.05 -10.27 20.30
CA LYS A 250 17.27 -9.54 21.33
C LYS A 250 15.81 -9.39 20.89
N PRO A 251 14.85 -9.20 21.82
CA PRO A 251 13.50 -8.78 21.44
C PRO A 251 13.53 -7.51 20.59
N GLU A 252 12.79 -7.51 19.48
CA GLU A 252 12.59 -6.36 18.61
C GLU A 252 11.89 -5.17 19.28
N ARG A 253 11.71 -4.11 18.50
CA ARG A 253 10.85 -2.96 18.83
C ARG A 253 9.39 -3.31 18.63
N ALA A 254 8.52 -2.59 19.34
CA ALA A 254 7.10 -2.61 19.01
C ALA A 254 6.88 -1.94 17.64
N ALA A 255 6.15 -2.63 16.75
CA ALA A 255 5.95 -2.25 15.36
C ALA A 255 4.45 -2.29 14.96
N PHE A 256 4.17 -1.99 13.70
CA PHE A 256 2.88 -2.26 13.06
C PHE A 256 3.13 -2.90 11.69
N GLU A 257 3.25 -4.22 11.74
CA GLU A 257 3.49 -5.10 10.61
C GLU A 257 2.15 -5.60 10.02
N TYR A 258 2.21 -6.31 8.90
CA TYR A 258 1.04 -7.03 8.38
C TYR A 258 1.48 -8.28 7.62
N TYR A 259 0.55 -9.21 7.37
CA TYR A 259 0.79 -10.42 6.60
C TYR A 259 -0.14 -10.47 5.40
N HIS A 260 0.38 -10.89 4.25
CA HIS A 260 -0.35 -10.91 2.99
C HIS A 260 0.15 -12.02 2.06
N ASP A 261 -0.64 -12.36 1.04
CA ASP A 261 -0.09 -13.19 -0.04
C ASP A 261 0.98 -12.45 -0.85
N HIS A 262 1.99 -13.18 -1.32
CA HIS A 262 3.17 -12.74 -2.07
C HIS A 262 3.50 -13.75 -3.20
N ARG A 263 2.52 -14.48 -3.74
CA ARG A 263 2.81 -15.53 -4.75
C ARG A 263 3.06 -14.91 -6.12
N MET A 264 4.28 -15.09 -6.65
CA MET A 264 4.77 -14.58 -7.95
C MET A 264 3.70 -14.60 -9.05
N SER A 265 3.50 -13.46 -9.73
CA SER A 265 2.54 -13.29 -10.85
C SER A 265 1.07 -13.57 -10.46
N ARG A 266 0.74 -13.40 -9.18
CA ARG A 266 -0.60 -13.40 -8.58
C ARG A 266 -0.69 -12.57 -7.29
N THR A 267 0.38 -11.89 -6.84
CA THR A 267 0.35 -11.12 -5.60
C THR A 267 -0.81 -10.14 -5.61
N ALA A 268 -1.00 -9.38 -6.68
CA ALA A 268 -2.10 -8.43 -6.81
C ALA A 268 -3.47 -9.13 -6.70
N LYS A 269 -3.76 -10.12 -7.57
CA LYS A 269 -5.04 -10.84 -7.57
C LYS A 269 -5.38 -11.48 -6.23
N ASN A 270 -4.41 -12.13 -5.59
CA ASN A 270 -4.59 -12.81 -4.32
C ASN A 270 -4.87 -11.80 -3.17
N ASN A 271 -4.29 -10.61 -3.24
CA ASN A 271 -4.55 -9.50 -2.31
C ASN A 271 -5.90 -8.82 -2.56
N TRP A 272 -6.25 -8.57 -3.83
CA TRP A 272 -7.55 -8.04 -4.26
C TRP A 272 -8.72 -8.86 -3.70
N GLU A 273 -8.66 -10.18 -3.87
CA GLU A 273 -9.63 -11.14 -3.33
C GLU A 273 -9.71 -11.14 -1.78
N GLY A 274 -8.65 -10.69 -1.09
CA GLY A 274 -8.68 -10.39 0.35
C GLY A 274 -7.62 -11.06 1.23
N LEU A 275 -6.57 -11.68 0.67
CA LEU A 275 -5.53 -12.36 1.47
C LEU A 275 -4.55 -11.39 2.15
N GLN A 276 -5.07 -10.62 3.11
CA GLN A 276 -4.35 -9.68 3.96
C GLN A 276 -4.82 -9.77 5.42
N GLY A 277 -3.95 -9.49 6.38
CA GLY A 277 -4.28 -9.37 7.80
C GLY A 277 -3.19 -8.67 8.59
N MET A 278 -3.51 -8.12 9.76
CA MET A 278 -2.58 -7.24 10.49
C MET A 278 -1.78 -7.96 11.58
N PHE A 279 -0.59 -7.46 11.90
CA PHE A 279 0.26 -7.99 12.97
C PHE A 279 0.80 -6.84 13.82
N ILE A 280 0.84 -7.02 15.15
CA ILE A 280 1.36 -6.01 16.08
C ILE A 280 2.30 -6.69 17.07
N THR A 281 3.59 -6.56 16.79
CA THR A 281 4.65 -6.82 17.76
C THR A 281 4.65 -5.73 18.85
N HIS A 282 4.73 -6.14 20.13
CA HIS A 282 4.74 -5.22 21.27
C HIS A 282 5.83 -5.56 22.28
N ASP A 283 6.40 -4.54 22.93
CA ASP A 283 7.55 -4.71 23.83
C ASP A 283 7.33 -4.16 25.25
N LYS A 284 8.36 -4.24 26.09
CA LYS A 284 8.36 -3.77 27.49
C LYS A 284 8.70 -2.27 27.67
N ARG A 285 8.97 -1.55 26.58
CA ARG A 285 9.24 -0.09 26.54
C ARG A 285 7.94 0.68 26.30
N THR A 286 7.18 0.33 25.27
CA THR A 286 6.00 1.10 24.82
C THR A 286 5.00 1.44 25.92
N PRO A 287 4.64 0.53 26.86
CA PRO A 287 3.71 0.86 27.95
C PRO A 287 4.17 2.02 28.85
N LYS A 288 5.49 2.21 29.01
CA LYS A 288 6.05 3.29 29.84
C LYS A 288 5.83 4.68 29.25
N LEU A 289 5.63 4.77 27.93
CA LEU A 289 5.33 6.01 27.21
C LEU A 289 3.92 6.53 27.48
N ARG A 290 3.02 5.67 28.00
CA ARG A 290 1.60 5.98 28.25
C ARG A 290 0.87 6.51 27.00
N LEU A 291 1.18 5.96 25.82
CA LEU A 291 0.40 6.22 24.60
C LEU A 291 -1.05 5.69 24.77
N PRO A 292 -2.02 6.12 23.94
CA PRO A 292 -3.34 5.50 23.89
C PRO A 292 -3.23 3.99 23.64
N THR A 293 -4.04 3.20 24.36
CA THR A 293 -3.96 1.73 24.44
C THR A 293 -5.35 1.09 24.61
N GLY A 294 -5.44 -0.23 24.43
CA GLY A 294 -6.71 -0.95 24.56
C GLY A 294 -7.71 -0.53 23.50
N LYS A 295 -8.92 -0.11 23.90
CA LYS A 295 -9.94 0.42 22.97
C LYS A 295 -9.57 1.75 22.28
N TYR A 296 -8.44 2.35 22.67
CA TYR A 296 -7.88 3.57 22.09
C TYR A 296 -6.64 3.32 21.20
N ASP A 297 -6.25 2.06 20.96
CA ASP A 297 -5.22 1.65 19.99
C ASP A 297 -5.91 0.85 18.88
N VAL A 298 -6.31 1.57 17.83
CA VAL A 298 -7.19 1.12 16.75
C VAL A 298 -6.34 0.92 15.49
N PRO A 299 -6.07 -0.32 15.08
CA PRO A 299 -5.54 -0.58 13.75
C PRO A 299 -6.64 -0.35 12.71
N LEU A 300 -6.26 0.13 11.52
CA LEU A 300 -7.14 0.38 10.38
C LEU A 300 -6.41 -0.07 9.10
N LEU A 301 -6.88 -1.13 8.45
CA LEU A 301 -6.44 -1.49 7.09
C LEU A 301 -7.37 -0.79 6.09
N ILE A 302 -6.80 0.11 5.28
CA ILE A 302 -7.48 0.81 4.20
C ILE A 302 -7.11 0.16 2.87
N ALA A 303 -8.10 -0.25 2.08
CA ALA A 303 -7.89 -0.80 0.73
C ALA A 303 -9.11 -0.52 -0.17
N ASP A 304 -8.89 -0.18 -1.43
CA ASP A 304 -9.94 0.04 -2.43
C ASP A 304 -10.32 -1.24 -3.20
N ARG A 305 -11.62 -1.41 -3.46
CA ARG A 305 -12.15 -2.50 -4.28
C ARG A 305 -13.24 -1.99 -5.22
N SER A 306 -13.61 -2.78 -6.22
CA SER A 306 -14.75 -2.53 -7.11
C SER A 306 -15.71 -3.73 -7.07
N PHE A 307 -17.00 -3.46 -7.23
CA PHE A 307 -18.07 -4.44 -7.08
C PHE A 307 -19.00 -4.44 -8.29
N ASN A 308 -19.59 -5.60 -8.60
CA ASN A 308 -20.70 -5.73 -9.53
C ASN A 308 -22.06 -5.59 -8.81
N ASP A 309 -23.14 -5.55 -9.58
CA ASP A 309 -24.53 -5.36 -9.09
C ASP A 309 -25.00 -6.43 -8.07
N ASN A 310 -24.28 -7.57 -7.98
CA ASN A 310 -24.52 -8.64 -7.01
C ASN A 310 -23.68 -8.49 -5.73
N ASN A 311 -23.06 -7.32 -5.50
CA ASN A 311 -22.12 -7.03 -4.41
C ASN A 311 -20.86 -7.92 -4.39
N GLN A 312 -20.52 -8.60 -5.49
CA GLN A 312 -19.31 -9.41 -5.59
C GLN A 312 -18.16 -8.58 -6.17
N LEU A 313 -16.92 -8.94 -5.84
CA LEU A 313 -15.74 -8.27 -6.41
C LEU A 313 -15.78 -8.37 -7.94
N THR A 314 -15.42 -7.27 -8.61
CA THR A 314 -15.00 -7.32 -10.02
C THR A 314 -13.64 -7.98 -10.11
N ASP A 315 -13.35 -8.66 -11.21
CA ASP A 315 -12.01 -9.17 -11.52
C ASP A 315 -11.32 -8.24 -12.54
N PRO A 316 -10.44 -7.31 -12.10
CA PRO A 316 -9.77 -6.36 -12.99
C PRO A 316 -8.56 -6.97 -13.71
N PHE A 317 -8.21 -8.22 -13.42
CA PHE A 317 -6.96 -8.82 -13.87
C PHE A 317 -7.13 -9.58 -15.20
N PRO A 318 -6.24 -9.38 -16.19
CA PRO A 318 -6.26 -10.18 -17.41
C PRO A 318 -5.93 -11.66 -17.13
N PRO A 319 -6.25 -12.58 -18.07
CA PRO A 319 -5.77 -13.95 -18.00
C PRO A 319 -4.23 -14.02 -17.87
N PRO A 320 -3.66 -15.00 -17.13
CA PRO A 320 -2.22 -15.03 -16.89
C PRO A 320 -1.39 -15.13 -18.17
N ALA A 321 -0.66 -14.06 -18.49
CA ALA A 321 0.28 -14.01 -19.61
C ALA A 321 1.59 -14.72 -19.25
N MET A 322 2.19 -15.39 -20.24
CA MET A 322 3.50 -16.06 -20.14
C MET A 322 4.47 -15.45 -21.16
N GLY A 323 4.79 -14.16 -20.98
CA GLY A 323 5.63 -13.39 -21.88
C GLY A 323 5.69 -11.91 -21.52
N PRO A 324 6.29 -11.05 -22.37
CA PRO A 324 6.17 -9.59 -22.28
C PRO A 324 4.71 -9.14 -22.35
N ILE A 325 4.38 -8.02 -21.74
CA ILE A 325 3.00 -7.54 -21.65
C ILE A 325 2.74 -6.52 -22.76
N THR A 326 1.63 -6.68 -23.47
CA THR A 326 1.26 -5.89 -24.65
C THR A 326 -0.21 -5.50 -24.61
N GLY A 327 -0.54 -4.27 -25.03
CA GLY A 327 -1.92 -3.78 -25.14
C GLY A 327 -2.35 -2.87 -23.99
N PRO A 328 -3.66 -2.56 -23.84
CA PRO A 328 -4.14 -1.51 -22.96
C PRO A 328 -3.86 -1.69 -21.47
N MET A 329 -3.68 -2.93 -21.00
CA MET A 329 -3.31 -3.26 -19.61
C MET A 329 -1.79 -3.40 -19.39
N ALA A 330 -0.96 -3.13 -20.41
CA ALA A 330 0.49 -3.22 -20.29
C ALA A 330 1.09 -1.99 -19.60
N PRO A 331 2.23 -2.13 -18.90
CA PRO A 331 2.96 -1.01 -18.33
C PRO A 331 3.20 0.14 -19.32
N PRO A 332 2.80 1.40 -19.00
CA PRO A 332 2.50 1.93 -17.67
C PRO A 332 1.00 2.02 -17.30
N ASN A 333 0.11 1.34 -18.02
CA ASN A 333 -1.35 1.43 -17.82
C ASN A 333 -1.89 0.36 -16.84
N ASP A 334 -0.99 -0.37 -16.17
CA ASP A 334 -1.25 -1.51 -15.29
C ASP A 334 -1.69 -1.07 -13.87
N ALA A 335 -2.81 -0.36 -13.77
CA ALA A 335 -3.30 0.20 -12.51
C ALA A 335 -4.55 -0.52 -11.96
N THR A 336 -4.37 -1.50 -11.07
CA THR A 336 -5.51 -2.08 -10.31
C THR A 336 -5.99 -1.08 -9.25
N VAL A 337 -7.08 -0.39 -9.55
CA VAL A 337 -7.73 0.59 -8.66
C VAL A 337 -9.21 0.28 -8.43
N GLY A 338 -9.71 0.61 -7.25
CA GLY A 338 -11.09 0.36 -6.82
C GLY A 338 -11.92 1.62 -6.65
N THR A 339 -13.21 1.53 -6.95
CA THR A 339 -14.18 2.63 -6.80
C THR A 339 -14.65 2.85 -5.36
N HIS A 340 -14.50 1.85 -4.49
CA HIS A 340 -14.98 1.84 -3.11
C HIS A 340 -13.82 1.65 -2.14
N ILE A 341 -13.48 2.68 -1.35
CA ILE A 341 -12.47 2.59 -0.29
C ILE A 341 -13.07 1.87 0.91
N LEU A 342 -12.43 0.78 1.34
CA LEU A 342 -12.80 0.00 2.51
C LEU A 342 -11.89 0.35 3.69
N VAL A 343 -12.43 0.35 4.90
CA VAL A 343 -11.65 0.29 6.15
C VAL A 343 -12.05 -0.93 6.94
N ASP A 344 -11.08 -1.77 7.29
CA ASP A 344 -11.27 -3.08 7.93
C ASP A 344 -12.43 -3.89 7.29
N GLY A 345 -12.45 -3.92 5.95
CA GLY A 345 -13.40 -4.69 5.17
C GLY A 345 -14.83 -4.12 5.15
N ARG A 346 -15.01 -2.84 5.48
CA ARG A 346 -16.28 -2.11 5.38
C ARG A 346 -16.15 -0.92 4.44
N TYR A 347 -17.07 -0.77 3.51
CA TYR A 347 -17.23 0.49 2.79
C TYR A 347 -17.82 1.56 3.72
N ALA A 348 -17.24 2.76 3.69
CA ALA A 348 -17.68 3.96 4.42
C ALA A 348 -18.09 3.74 5.90
N PRO A 349 -17.27 3.12 6.78
CA PRO A 349 -17.70 2.83 8.15
C PRO A 349 -17.72 4.06 9.05
N TYR A 350 -18.43 3.95 10.17
CA TYR A 350 -18.31 4.88 11.30
C TYR A 350 -17.73 4.20 12.55
N GLN A 351 -16.96 4.93 13.34
CA GLN A 351 -16.53 4.49 14.67
C GLN A 351 -17.11 5.40 15.75
N LYS A 352 -17.81 4.81 16.73
CA LYS A 352 -18.21 5.54 17.95
C LYS A 352 -16.97 5.70 18.85
N VAL A 353 -16.49 6.93 19.00
CA VAL A 353 -15.33 7.28 19.82
C VAL A 353 -15.76 8.05 21.07
N ALA A 354 -14.81 8.21 21.99
CA ALA A 354 -14.93 9.06 23.16
C ALA A 354 -14.19 10.39 22.91
N ALA A 355 -14.53 11.45 23.66
CA ALA A 355 -13.74 12.67 23.70
C ALA A 355 -12.43 12.41 24.47
N HIS A 356 -11.44 11.87 23.77
CA HIS A 356 -10.21 11.26 24.27
C HIS A 356 -9.17 11.19 23.13
N ARG A 357 -7.89 10.94 23.43
CA ARG A 357 -6.88 10.63 22.40
C ARG A 357 -7.00 9.21 21.88
N TYR A 358 -6.98 9.05 20.56
CA TYR A 358 -6.93 7.74 19.91
C TYR A 358 -5.60 7.60 19.15
N ARG A 359 -4.97 6.45 19.30
CA ARG A 359 -3.87 5.98 18.48
C ARG A 359 -4.48 5.20 17.32
N LEU A 360 -4.40 5.75 16.11
CA LEU A 360 -4.82 5.09 14.89
C LEU A 360 -3.57 4.53 14.20
N ARG A 361 -3.61 3.27 13.79
CA ARG A 361 -2.54 2.67 13.00
C ARG A 361 -3.05 2.49 11.57
N LEU A 362 -2.70 3.42 10.71
CA LEU A 362 -3.09 3.43 9.31
C LEU A 362 -2.18 2.48 8.53
N LEU A 363 -2.77 1.53 7.81
CA LEU A 363 -2.12 0.66 6.84
C LEU A 363 -2.81 0.85 5.49
N ASN A 364 -2.05 1.17 4.45
CA ASN A 364 -2.54 1.08 3.09
C ASN A 364 -2.30 -0.35 2.56
N GLY A 365 -3.37 -1.10 2.35
CA GLY A 365 -3.41 -2.44 1.75
C GLY A 365 -3.95 -2.46 0.31
N SER A 366 -4.08 -1.31 -0.34
CA SER A 366 -4.40 -1.21 -1.77
C SER A 366 -3.30 -1.82 -2.64
N ASP A 367 -3.72 -2.34 -3.79
CA ASP A 367 -2.84 -2.93 -4.79
C ASP A 367 -1.98 -1.86 -5.47
N TYR A 368 -2.57 -0.70 -5.80
CA TYR A 368 -1.92 0.40 -6.52
C TYR A 368 -2.16 1.77 -5.86
N THR A 369 -3.39 2.01 -5.39
CA THR A 369 -3.86 3.32 -4.91
C THR A 369 -3.07 3.86 -3.72
N SER A 370 -2.70 5.14 -3.80
CA SER A 370 -2.19 5.92 -2.67
C SER A 370 -3.29 6.81 -2.09
N TYR A 371 -3.21 7.10 -0.79
CA TYR A 371 -4.12 8.02 -0.09
C TYR A 371 -3.33 9.15 0.57
N ASP A 372 -3.84 10.39 0.55
CA ASP A 372 -3.29 11.50 1.33
C ASP A 372 -4.22 11.79 2.50
N PHE A 373 -3.96 11.17 3.65
CA PHE A 373 -4.88 11.17 4.77
C PHE A 373 -4.97 12.56 5.43
N ALA A 374 -6.19 13.07 5.60
CA ALA A 374 -6.54 14.31 6.29
C ALA A 374 -7.75 14.10 7.22
N LEU A 375 -8.03 15.07 8.09
CA LEU A 375 -9.27 15.11 8.89
C LEU A 375 -10.14 16.29 8.43
N SER A 376 -11.45 16.03 8.31
CA SER A 376 -12.43 16.94 7.70
C SER A 376 -12.63 18.29 8.39
N ASP A 377 -12.02 18.49 9.56
CA ASP A 377 -12.04 19.72 10.35
C ASP A 377 -10.69 20.47 10.35
N GLY A 378 -9.70 19.96 9.61
CA GLY A 378 -8.37 20.54 9.49
C GLY A 378 -7.47 20.36 10.72
N ARG A 379 -7.83 19.51 11.70
CA ARG A 379 -6.90 19.20 12.81
C ARG A 379 -5.75 18.31 12.33
N PRO A 380 -4.49 18.56 12.75
CA PRO A 380 -3.37 17.74 12.35
C PRO A 380 -3.32 16.41 13.10
N PHE A 381 -2.78 15.39 12.43
CA PHE A 381 -2.27 14.19 13.07
C PHE A 381 -0.99 14.47 13.85
N VAL A 382 -0.79 13.73 14.95
CA VAL A 382 0.51 13.63 15.61
C VAL A 382 1.09 12.25 15.30
N GLN A 383 1.91 12.16 14.25
CA GLN A 383 2.58 10.92 13.87
C GLN A 383 3.63 10.55 14.93
N ILE A 384 3.51 9.34 15.49
CA ILE A 384 4.39 8.79 16.53
C ILE A 384 5.21 7.59 16.04
N GLY A 385 4.85 7.00 14.89
CA GLY A 385 5.54 5.85 14.31
C GLY A 385 5.30 5.67 12.81
N THR A 386 5.97 4.66 12.28
CA THR A 386 5.99 4.18 10.90
C THR A 386 5.78 2.66 10.93
N GLY A 387 5.97 1.95 9.81
CA GLY A 387 5.79 0.49 9.75
C GLY A 387 6.60 -0.28 10.79
N ASN A 388 7.91 -0.07 10.82
CA ASN A 388 8.82 -0.85 11.67
C ASN A 388 9.15 -0.15 13.00
N GLY A 389 8.19 0.62 13.52
CA GLY A 389 8.14 1.06 14.91
C GLY A 389 8.05 2.56 15.12
N LEU A 390 8.48 2.99 16.31
CA LEU A 390 8.26 4.36 16.79
C LEU A 390 9.31 5.35 16.26
N LEU A 391 8.85 6.55 15.92
CA LEU A 391 9.71 7.68 15.55
C LEU A 391 10.51 8.17 16.78
N PRO A 392 11.67 8.83 16.59
CA PRO A 392 12.43 9.40 17.72
C PRO A 392 11.69 10.45 18.54
N LYS A 393 10.78 11.18 17.90
CA LYS A 393 9.94 12.24 18.48
C LYS A 393 8.61 12.26 17.71
N PRO A 394 7.53 12.81 18.29
CA PRO A 394 6.29 13.03 17.54
C PRO A 394 6.53 14.02 16.39
N VAL A 395 5.81 13.84 15.28
CA VAL A 395 5.83 14.73 14.12
C VAL A 395 4.40 15.17 13.83
N ILE A 396 4.14 16.47 13.93
CA ILE A 396 2.84 17.06 13.59
C ILE A 396 2.71 17.08 12.05
N ARG A 397 1.57 16.60 11.55
CA ARG A 397 1.27 16.42 10.12
C ARG A 397 -0.16 16.89 9.84
N GLN A 398 -0.34 17.86 8.94
CA GLN A 398 -1.68 18.23 8.45
C GLN A 398 -2.26 17.18 7.50
N ASP A 399 -1.37 16.52 6.77
CA ASP A 399 -1.61 15.54 5.72
C ASP A 399 -0.61 14.38 5.88
N ILE A 400 -0.98 13.16 5.50
CA ILE A 400 -0.09 11.99 5.48
C ILE A 400 -0.37 11.13 4.25
N ILE A 401 0.45 11.30 3.21
CA ILE A 401 0.47 10.37 2.07
C ILE A 401 1.02 9.00 2.49
N LEU A 402 0.26 7.94 2.23
CA LEU A 402 0.71 6.54 2.26
C LEU A 402 0.34 5.85 0.94
N GLY A 403 1.34 5.30 0.26
CA GLY A 403 1.11 4.33 -0.82
C GLY A 403 1.02 2.88 -0.31
N PRO A 404 0.81 1.91 -1.21
CA PRO A 404 0.75 0.48 -0.88
C PRO A 404 1.83 0.03 0.11
N ALA A 405 1.42 -0.80 1.07
CA ALA A 405 2.20 -1.34 2.18
C ALA A 405 2.84 -0.34 3.16
N GLN A 406 2.69 0.98 2.94
CA GLN A 406 3.14 1.96 3.92
C GLN A 406 2.18 2.04 5.11
N ARG A 407 2.75 2.23 6.31
CA ARG A 407 2.00 2.37 7.56
C ARG A 407 2.40 3.64 8.31
N ALA A 408 1.43 4.28 8.96
CA ALA A 408 1.67 5.37 9.91
C ALA A 408 0.93 5.11 11.22
N ASP A 409 1.64 5.29 12.33
CA ASP A 409 1.09 5.25 13.68
C ASP A 409 0.89 6.70 14.15
N VAL A 410 -0.36 7.12 14.33
CA VAL A 410 -0.76 8.51 14.53
C VAL A 410 -1.67 8.67 15.74
N ILE A 411 -1.55 9.80 16.44
CA ILE A 411 -2.51 10.19 17.47
C ILE A 411 -3.43 11.28 16.93
N VAL A 412 -4.74 11.06 17.11
CA VAL A 412 -5.81 12.05 16.92
C VAL A 412 -6.39 12.39 18.29
N ASP A 413 -6.65 13.67 18.53
CA ASP A 413 -7.21 14.17 19.79
C ASP A 413 -8.66 14.65 19.58
N PHE A 414 -9.61 13.98 20.26
CA PHE A 414 -11.04 14.30 20.23
C PHE A 414 -11.55 15.00 21.51
N HIS A 415 -10.67 15.51 22.39
CA HIS A 415 -11.14 16.32 23.52
C HIS A 415 -11.91 17.56 23.05
N GLY A 416 -12.98 17.93 23.77
CA GLY A 416 -13.87 19.04 23.41
C GLY A 416 -14.91 18.71 22.34
N GLU A 417 -14.68 17.70 21.50
CA GLU A 417 -15.49 17.39 20.31
C GLU A 417 -16.79 16.62 20.59
N LEU A 418 -17.37 16.71 21.79
CA LEU A 418 -18.53 15.90 22.15
C LEU A 418 -19.72 16.17 21.21
N HIS A 419 -20.38 15.10 20.76
CA HIS A 419 -21.45 15.08 19.75
C HIS A 419 -21.03 15.48 18.32
N LYS A 420 -19.76 15.76 18.05
CA LYS A 420 -19.26 16.02 16.69
C LYS A 420 -19.16 14.74 15.86
N LYS A 421 -19.18 14.93 14.54
CA LYS A 421 -18.82 13.96 13.51
C LYS A 421 -17.58 14.51 12.80
N ILE A 422 -16.53 13.70 12.69
CA ILE A 422 -15.26 14.07 12.05
C ILE A 422 -14.94 12.95 11.06
N VAL A 423 -14.63 13.29 9.82
CA VAL A 423 -14.32 12.29 8.78
C VAL A 423 -12.80 12.20 8.60
N LEU A 424 -12.31 10.97 8.41
CA LEU A 424 -11.00 10.69 7.84
C LEU A 424 -11.17 10.71 6.32
N ASP A 425 -10.46 11.60 5.64
CA ASP A 425 -10.53 11.78 4.20
C ASP A 425 -9.22 11.35 3.53
N SER A 426 -9.28 10.95 2.26
CA SER A 426 -8.16 11.16 1.34
C SER A 426 -8.43 12.44 0.57
N ILE A 427 -7.46 13.34 0.55
CA ILE A 427 -7.49 14.58 -0.24
C ILE A 427 -6.59 14.44 -1.48
N PRO A 428 -6.74 15.30 -2.51
CA PRO A 428 -5.78 15.39 -3.61
C PRO A 428 -4.40 15.84 -3.14
N THR A 429 -3.35 15.11 -3.56
CA THR A 429 -1.95 15.47 -3.38
C THR A 429 -1.65 16.90 -3.83
N LYS A 430 -0.89 17.63 -3.01
CA LYS A 430 -0.54 19.03 -3.24
C LYS A 430 0.56 19.17 -4.30
N GLY A 431 0.27 19.90 -5.37
CA GLY A 431 1.18 20.16 -6.49
C GLY A 431 1.01 19.19 -7.66
N SER A 432 1.89 19.28 -8.66
CA SER A 432 1.91 18.36 -9.81
C SER A 432 2.28 16.94 -9.34
N ALA A 433 1.28 16.08 -9.20
CA ALA A 433 1.50 14.66 -9.00
C ALA A 433 2.26 14.08 -10.20
N PRO A 434 3.27 13.21 -10.00
CA PRO A 434 3.83 12.38 -11.06
C PRO A 434 2.74 11.60 -11.79
N SER A 435 2.92 11.36 -13.09
CA SER A 435 1.90 10.77 -13.96
C SER A 435 1.33 9.47 -13.37
N GLY A 436 0.01 9.40 -13.27
CA GLY A 436 -0.72 8.23 -12.77
C GLY A 436 -0.81 8.06 -11.24
N LEU A 437 -0.20 8.95 -10.42
CA LEU A 437 -0.13 8.77 -8.95
C LEU A 437 -0.46 10.03 -8.14
N GLY A 438 -1.56 10.69 -8.52
CA GLY A 438 -2.34 11.51 -7.59
C GLY A 438 -3.16 10.64 -6.63
N THR A 439 -3.62 11.23 -5.53
CA THR A 439 -4.49 10.57 -4.54
C THR A 439 -5.97 10.91 -4.78
N PRO A 440 -6.92 10.01 -4.48
CA PRO A 440 -8.34 10.28 -4.68
C PRO A 440 -8.86 11.31 -3.68
N ASN A 441 -9.87 12.08 -4.09
CA ASN A 441 -10.66 12.91 -3.18
C ASN A 441 -11.87 12.12 -2.68
N ALA A 442 -11.81 11.59 -1.47
CA ALA A 442 -12.84 10.68 -0.96
C ALA A 442 -12.95 10.72 0.57
N GLU A 443 -14.19 10.75 1.06
CA GLU A 443 -14.52 10.44 2.45
C GLU A 443 -14.18 8.96 2.71
N ILE A 444 -13.44 8.62 3.77
CA ILE A 444 -13.02 7.23 4.06
C ILE A 444 -13.83 6.64 5.22
N MET A 445 -13.83 7.27 6.39
CA MET A 445 -14.61 6.81 7.55
C MET A 445 -14.96 7.93 8.52
N GLN A 446 -16.05 7.78 9.28
CA GLN A 446 -16.54 8.82 10.19
C GLN A 446 -16.36 8.47 11.68
N PHE A 447 -15.56 9.24 12.40
CA PHE A 447 -15.55 9.25 13.86
C PHE A 447 -16.78 9.99 14.40
N ARG A 448 -17.50 9.36 15.32
CA ARG A 448 -18.68 9.90 16.00
C ARG A 448 -18.37 10.01 17.49
N VAL A 449 -18.18 11.23 18.00
CA VAL A 449 -17.76 11.47 19.37
C VAL A 449 -18.97 11.40 20.30
N THR A 450 -19.13 10.29 21.03
CA THR A 450 -20.41 9.92 21.66
C THR A 450 -20.47 10.13 23.17
N HIS A 451 -19.33 10.13 23.86
CA HIS A 451 -19.25 10.22 25.32
C HIS A 451 -17.93 10.85 25.76
N ALA A 452 -17.92 11.49 26.93
CA ALA A 452 -16.68 11.89 27.59
C ALA A 452 -15.94 10.68 28.16
N ALA A 453 -14.61 10.73 28.23
CA ALA A 453 -13.79 9.75 28.94
C ALA A 453 -12.57 10.44 29.57
N LYS A 454 -12.12 9.94 30.72
CA LYS A 454 -10.92 10.46 31.40
C LYS A 454 -9.66 9.97 30.69
N ASP A 455 -9.04 10.82 29.87
CA ASP A 455 -7.74 10.51 29.29
C ASP A 455 -6.62 10.56 30.33
N THR A 456 -5.84 9.48 30.39
CA THR A 456 -4.61 9.38 31.19
C THR A 456 -3.37 9.06 30.34
N SER A 457 -3.55 9.02 29.01
CA SER A 457 -2.46 8.90 28.04
C SER A 457 -1.61 10.18 27.97
N ARG A 458 -0.49 10.10 27.27
CA ARG A 458 0.44 11.20 27.00
C ARG A 458 1.03 11.06 25.61
N ILE A 459 1.54 12.17 25.08
CA ILE A 459 2.40 12.20 23.90
C ILE A 459 3.79 12.68 24.35
N PRO A 460 4.76 11.78 24.57
CA PRO A 460 6.11 12.15 25.01
C PRO A 460 6.88 12.95 23.94
N ALA A 461 7.55 14.03 24.33
CA ALA A 461 8.38 14.85 23.42
C ALA A 461 9.64 14.14 22.88
N ALA A 462 9.98 12.98 23.46
CA ALA A 462 10.91 11.99 22.92
C ALA A 462 10.28 10.61 23.16
N ILE A 463 10.23 9.77 22.12
CA ILE A 463 9.46 8.51 22.14
C ILE A 463 10.44 7.33 22.26
N GLU A 464 11.16 6.98 21.20
CA GLU A 464 12.23 5.97 21.27
C GLU A 464 13.45 6.34 20.42
N PRO A 465 14.70 6.34 20.96
CA PRO A 465 15.87 6.62 20.14
C PRO A 465 16.03 5.61 19.00
N ALA A 466 16.16 6.10 17.77
CA ALA A 466 16.44 5.27 16.59
C ALA A 466 17.73 4.43 16.78
N PRO A 467 17.82 3.23 16.17
CA PRO A 467 19.00 2.36 16.29
C PRO A 467 20.32 3.08 15.97
N LYS A 468 21.36 2.86 16.79
CA LYS A 468 22.70 3.41 16.58
C LYS A 468 23.39 2.73 15.38
N LEU A 469 23.07 3.21 14.18
CA LEU A 469 23.62 2.71 12.92
C LEU A 469 24.64 3.71 12.34
N LYS A 470 25.90 3.28 12.20
CA LYS A 470 26.95 4.06 11.50
C LYS A 470 26.96 3.67 10.02
N ALA A 471 26.07 4.27 9.24
CA ALA A 471 25.96 4.00 7.80
C ALA A 471 27.29 4.29 7.07
N PRO A 472 27.84 3.34 6.28
CA PRO A 472 28.98 3.59 5.41
C PRO A 472 28.77 4.78 4.46
N LYS A 473 29.81 5.61 4.27
CA LYS A 473 29.79 6.71 3.27
C LYS A 473 29.70 6.18 1.83
N LYS A 474 30.38 5.06 1.54
CA LYS A 474 30.35 4.38 0.24
C LYS A 474 28.99 3.68 0.07
N VAL A 475 28.29 3.99 -1.00
CA VAL A 475 27.11 3.22 -1.44
C VAL A 475 27.61 1.89 -2.01
N ALA A 476 27.08 0.78 -1.48
CA ALA A 476 27.50 -0.57 -1.82
C ALA A 476 26.70 -1.17 -3.00
N LYS A 477 25.45 -0.74 -3.17
CA LYS A 477 24.55 -1.13 -4.26
C LYS A 477 23.64 0.06 -4.64
N VAL A 478 23.40 0.22 -5.94
CA VAL A 478 22.33 1.07 -6.46
C VAL A 478 21.26 0.15 -7.04
N TRP A 479 20.00 0.45 -6.74
CA TRP A 479 18.83 -0.21 -7.28
C TRP A 479 18.05 0.82 -8.11
N LYS A 480 17.99 0.61 -9.43
CA LYS A 480 17.27 1.50 -10.37
C LYS A 480 15.91 0.88 -10.72
N PHE A 481 14.82 1.53 -10.36
CA PHE A 481 13.45 1.09 -10.62
C PHE A 481 12.94 1.78 -11.89
N GLY A 482 12.54 1.01 -12.90
CA GLY A 482 12.40 1.54 -14.26
C GLY A 482 11.50 0.70 -15.18
N LEU A 483 10.94 1.35 -16.20
CA LEU A 483 10.23 0.70 -17.30
C LEU A 483 11.22 0.24 -18.38
N ARG A 484 10.93 -0.88 -19.04
CA ARG A 484 11.71 -1.47 -20.14
C ARG A 484 10.78 -2.11 -21.18
N GLY A 485 11.38 -2.53 -22.30
CA GLY A 485 10.65 -2.98 -23.48
C GLY A 485 10.26 -1.83 -24.42
N ASN A 486 9.33 -2.10 -25.33
CA ASN A 486 8.74 -1.15 -26.28
C ASN A 486 7.38 -1.72 -26.76
N GLU A 487 6.66 -0.99 -27.62
CA GLU A 487 5.33 -1.41 -28.09
C GLU A 487 5.33 -2.68 -28.96
N THR A 488 6.44 -2.99 -29.63
CA THR A 488 6.61 -4.16 -30.50
C THR A 488 7.03 -5.41 -29.73
N ASP A 489 8.00 -5.28 -28.82
CA ASP A 489 8.56 -6.38 -28.02
C ASP A 489 7.79 -6.60 -26.68
N GLY A 490 6.78 -5.78 -26.42
CA GLY A 490 6.09 -5.67 -25.14
C GLY A 490 6.87 -4.87 -24.08
N THR A 491 6.14 -4.29 -23.12
CA THR A 491 6.71 -3.57 -21.98
C THR A 491 6.74 -4.45 -20.74
N TYR A 492 7.66 -4.13 -19.82
CA TYR A 492 7.77 -4.78 -18.52
C TYR A 492 8.43 -3.85 -17.50
N TRP A 493 8.04 -4.00 -16.24
CA TRP A 493 8.69 -3.29 -15.16
C TRP A 493 9.99 -3.99 -14.75
N SER A 494 10.95 -3.22 -14.24
CA SER A 494 12.32 -3.72 -14.09
C SER A 494 13.09 -3.13 -12.91
N VAL A 495 13.98 -3.96 -12.36
CA VAL A 495 14.99 -3.56 -11.39
C VAL A 495 16.37 -3.65 -12.05
N ASN A 496 17.10 -2.54 -12.07
CA ASN A 496 18.34 -2.35 -12.82
C ASN A 496 18.24 -2.65 -14.33
N GLY A 497 17.04 -2.59 -14.91
CA GLY A 497 16.79 -2.87 -16.32
C GLY A 497 16.59 -4.35 -16.66
N LYS A 498 16.31 -5.20 -15.65
CA LYS A 498 15.88 -6.60 -15.83
C LYS A 498 14.51 -6.82 -15.16
N PRO A 499 13.63 -7.66 -15.71
CA PRO A 499 12.45 -8.14 -14.99
C PRO A 499 12.87 -9.10 -13.86
N PHE A 500 11.93 -9.52 -13.01
CA PHE A 500 12.17 -10.57 -12.03
C PHE A 500 12.61 -11.90 -12.70
N ASP A 501 13.48 -12.64 -12.02
CA ASP A 501 13.85 -14.01 -12.37
C ASP A 501 14.15 -14.75 -11.06
N PRO A 502 13.37 -15.78 -10.69
CA PRO A 502 13.55 -16.49 -9.43
C PRO A 502 14.88 -17.25 -9.34
N ASN A 503 15.57 -17.48 -10.46
CA ASN A 503 16.88 -18.13 -10.50
C ASN A 503 18.05 -17.14 -10.32
N ARG A 504 17.77 -15.83 -10.27
CA ARG A 504 18.79 -14.77 -10.35
C ARG A 504 18.91 -13.98 -9.06
N VAL A 505 20.11 -13.98 -8.49
CA VAL A 505 20.52 -13.05 -7.42
C VAL A 505 21.13 -11.80 -8.06
N ASP A 506 20.56 -10.63 -7.81
CA ASP A 506 21.06 -9.35 -8.33
C ASP A 506 22.02 -8.63 -7.36
N TYR A 507 22.16 -9.10 -6.10
CA TYR A 507 23.20 -8.64 -5.18
C TYR A 507 23.52 -9.66 -4.07
N THR A 508 24.78 -9.72 -3.63
CA THR A 508 25.23 -10.58 -2.52
C THR A 508 25.72 -9.74 -1.34
N VAL A 509 25.31 -10.10 -0.13
CA VAL A 509 25.55 -9.37 1.12
C VAL A 509 26.25 -10.26 2.14
N PRO A 510 27.43 -9.90 2.67
CA PRO A 510 28.04 -10.64 3.78
C PRO A 510 27.28 -10.41 5.10
N LEU A 511 26.88 -11.50 5.78
CA LEU A 511 26.30 -11.45 7.12
C LEU A 511 27.21 -10.71 8.10
N GLY A 512 26.61 -9.93 9.01
CA GLY A 512 27.28 -9.07 9.97
C GLY A 512 27.71 -7.71 9.41
N SER A 513 27.59 -7.46 8.09
CA SER A 513 27.98 -6.20 7.46
C SER A 513 26.90 -5.12 7.57
N THR A 514 27.34 -3.87 7.78
CA THR A 514 26.49 -2.69 7.58
C THR A 514 26.53 -2.30 6.11
N GLN A 515 25.36 -2.16 5.50
CA GLN A 515 25.21 -1.77 4.10
C GLN A 515 24.65 -0.35 3.98
N THR A 516 25.03 0.36 2.92
CA THR A 516 24.37 1.59 2.46
C THR A 516 23.96 1.39 1.02
N TRP A 517 22.65 1.38 0.74
CA TRP A 517 22.10 1.23 -0.61
C TRP A 517 21.47 2.54 -1.09
N LYS A 518 21.36 2.71 -2.41
CA LYS A 518 20.62 3.82 -3.02
C LYS A 518 19.50 3.28 -3.91
N LEU A 519 18.27 3.56 -3.53
CA LEU A 519 17.09 3.41 -4.36
C LEU A 519 17.05 4.61 -5.32
N LYS A 520 16.84 4.38 -6.61
CA LYS A 520 16.65 5.43 -7.62
C LYS A 520 15.47 5.07 -8.52
N ASN A 521 14.53 6.00 -8.68
CA ASN A 521 13.54 5.92 -9.74
C ASN A 521 14.14 6.44 -11.07
N VAL A 522 13.98 5.67 -12.15
CA VAL A 522 14.39 6.00 -13.52
C VAL A 522 13.23 5.87 -14.53
N SER A 523 12.00 5.90 -14.05
CA SER A 523 10.74 5.91 -14.81
C SER A 523 9.98 7.23 -14.63
N PRO A 524 8.93 7.51 -15.42
CA PRO A 524 8.06 8.68 -15.25
C PRO A 524 6.98 8.52 -14.14
N ILE A 525 6.86 7.36 -13.51
CA ILE A 525 5.84 7.07 -12.47
C ILE A 525 6.51 6.87 -11.11
N THR A 526 5.88 7.30 -10.01
CA THR A 526 6.36 7.06 -8.64
C THR A 526 6.31 5.57 -8.28
N HIS A 527 7.22 5.10 -7.42
CA HIS A 527 7.20 3.72 -6.91
C HIS A 527 7.25 3.70 -5.39
N PHE A 528 6.65 2.69 -4.77
CA PHE A 528 6.74 2.42 -3.33
C PHE A 528 7.62 1.20 -3.12
N ILE A 529 8.91 1.43 -2.85
CA ILE A 529 9.93 0.38 -2.86
C ILE A 529 10.02 -0.28 -1.49
N HIS A 530 9.72 -1.58 -1.42
CA HIS A 530 9.88 -2.42 -0.23
C HIS A 530 11.21 -3.19 -0.23
N ILE A 531 11.79 -3.45 0.95
CA ILE A 531 12.97 -4.31 1.14
C ILE A 531 12.74 -5.23 2.35
N HIS A 532 12.94 -6.54 2.14
CA HIS A 532 12.74 -7.58 3.14
C HIS A 532 13.88 -7.66 4.19
N GLU A 533 13.71 -8.56 5.16
CA GLU A 533 14.59 -8.93 6.28
C GLU A 533 14.90 -7.85 7.32
N GLU A 534 15.53 -6.74 6.93
CA GLU A 534 16.33 -5.94 7.85
C GLU A 534 15.68 -4.62 8.32
N THR A 535 16.13 -4.08 9.46
CA THR A 535 15.58 -2.82 10.00
C THR A 535 16.27 -1.61 9.35
N TRP A 536 15.69 -1.09 8.26
CA TRP A 536 16.33 -0.04 7.48
C TRP A 536 16.12 1.37 8.06
N ARG A 537 17.13 2.21 7.84
CA ARG A 537 17.10 3.64 8.19
C ARG A 537 17.37 4.51 6.97
N THR A 538 16.51 5.51 6.75
CA THR A 538 16.75 6.56 5.75
C THR A 538 17.96 7.41 6.16
N VAL A 539 18.96 7.50 5.28
CA VAL A 539 20.19 8.28 5.47
C VAL A 539 20.10 9.62 4.74
N GLU A 540 19.65 9.61 3.48
CA GLU A 540 19.39 10.79 2.65
C GLU A 540 18.11 10.58 1.84
N TYR A 541 17.36 11.67 1.62
CA TYR A 541 16.23 11.74 0.71
C TYR A 541 16.51 12.86 -0.29
N ASN A 542 16.59 12.54 -1.58
CA ASN A 542 17.05 13.43 -2.66
C ASN A 542 18.36 14.17 -2.35
N GLY A 543 19.34 13.43 -1.81
CA GLY A 543 20.66 13.96 -1.40
C GLY A 543 20.64 14.88 -0.17
N LYS A 544 19.46 15.16 0.40
CA LYS A 544 19.27 15.99 1.60
C LYS A 544 19.02 15.11 2.82
N LYS A 545 19.17 15.68 4.02
CA LYS A 545 18.78 15.02 5.28
C LYS A 545 17.29 14.68 5.23
N PRO A 546 16.86 13.45 5.56
CA PRO A 546 15.45 13.04 5.44
C PRO A 546 14.51 13.93 6.27
N PRO A 547 13.25 14.12 5.85
CA PRO A 547 12.24 14.85 6.60
C PRO A 547 11.94 14.15 7.94
N PRO A 548 11.38 14.84 8.96
CA PRO A 548 11.21 14.28 10.30
C PRO A 548 10.49 12.93 10.37
N TYR A 549 9.47 12.72 9.51
CA TYR A 549 8.66 11.51 9.43
C TYR A 549 9.36 10.32 8.76
N LEU A 550 10.53 10.49 8.13
CA LEU A 550 11.38 9.40 7.58
C LEU A 550 12.66 9.18 8.41
N ARG A 551 12.64 9.52 9.71
CA ARG A 551 13.79 9.37 10.63
C ARG A 551 13.63 8.21 11.61
N GLY A 552 12.60 7.38 11.45
CA GLY A 552 12.36 6.19 12.24
C GLY A 552 13.17 5.00 11.72
N ILE A 553 12.48 3.86 11.70
CA ILE A 553 12.83 2.66 10.97
C ILE A 553 11.76 2.52 9.89
N GLU A 554 12.16 2.25 8.66
CA GLU A 554 11.25 2.06 7.53
C GLU A 554 11.55 0.71 6.87
N ASP A 555 10.60 0.19 6.09
CA ASP A 555 10.82 -0.91 5.14
C ASP A 555 10.38 -0.55 3.70
N THR A 556 9.57 0.51 3.55
CA THR A 556 8.88 0.84 2.30
C THR A 556 8.91 2.36 2.05
N TRP A 557 9.56 2.81 0.98
CA TRP A 557 9.72 4.23 0.64
C TRP A 557 9.01 4.60 -0.66
N ARG A 558 8.23 5.68 -0.63
CA ARG A 558 7.88 6.47 -1.82
C ARG A 558 9.16 6.97 -2.50
N VAL A 559 9.26 6.81 -3.81
CA VAL A 559 10.35 7.34 -4.65
C VAL A 559 9.75 7.89 -5.95
N ASP A 560 9.54 9.21 -6.02
CA ASP A 560 8.98 9.85 -7.23
C ASP A 560 9.99 9.86 -8.41
N PRO A 561 9.57 10.18 -9.65
CA PRO A 561 10.46 10.21 -10.81
C PRO A 561 11.76 10.99 -10.60
N GLY A 562 12.87 10.39 -11.02
CA GLY A 562 14.21 10.93 -10.83
C GLY A 562 14.73 10.95 -9.38
N GLN A 563 13.87 10.73 -8.36
CA GLN A 563 14.27 10.79 -6.95
C GLN A 563 15.26 9.69 -6.58
N THR A 564 15.97 9.94 -5.47
CA THR A 564 16.85 8.96 -4.84
C THR A 564 16.70 8.93 -3.34
N VAL A 565 16.55 7.73 -2.78
CA VAL A 565 16.56 7.49 -1.34
C VAL A 565 17.79 6.66 -1.01
N LYS A 566 18.61 7.14 -0.07
CA LYS A 566 19.76 6.39 0.44
C LYS A 566 19.37 5.76 1.76
N VAL A 567 19.39 4.44 1.83
CA VAL A 567 19.00 3.64 2.99
C VAL A 567 20.20 2.89 3.54
N ALA A 568 20.17 2.52 4.83
CA ALA A 568 21.19 1.68 5.44
C ALA A 568 20.57 0.74 6.48
N ALA A 569 21.11 -0.47 6.56
CA ALA A 569 20.80 -1.48 7.57
C ALA A 569 22.09 -2.24 7.94
N LYS A 570 22.01 -3.13 8.94
CA LYS A 570 23.11 -4.03 9.28
C LYS A 570 22.57 -5.45 9.43
N PHE A 571 22.89 -6.27 8.44
CA PHE A 571 22.55 -7.69 8.36
C PHE A 571 23.03 -8.45 9.60
N THR A 572 22.10 -8.92 10.44
CA THR A 572 22.39 -9.44 11.79
C THR A 572 22.29 -10.95 11.96
N ASP A 573 21.10 -11.55 11.87
CA ASP A 573 20.88 -12.93 12.34
C ASP A 573 20.79 -14.01 11.23
N TYR A 574 20.45 -13.69 9.97
CA TYR A 574 20.07 -14.70 8.96
C TYR A 574 20.94 -14.76 7.70
N THR A 575 20.92 -15.93 7.05
CA THR A 575 21.41 -16.13 5.68
C THR A 575 20.30 -16.73 4.83
N GLY A 576 20.22 -16.36 3.56
CA GLY A 576 19.17 -16.79 2.64
C GLY A 576 19.06 -15.88 1.42
N VAL A 577 17.98 -16.05 0.66
CA VAL A 577 17.58 -15.14 -0.42
C VAL A 577 16.41 -14.31 0.08
N PHE A 578 16.37 -13.02 -0.26
CA PHE A 578 15.33 -12.07 0.17
C PHE A 578 15.02 -11.09 -0.97
N MET A 579 13.85 -10.47 -0.93
CA MET A 579 13.34 -9.63 -2.03
C MET A 579 13.54 -8.13 -1.80
N ILE A 580 13.62 -7.41 -2.93
CA ILE A 580 13.47 -5.96 -3.03
C ILE A 580 12.60 -5.67 -4.25
N HIS A 581 11.49 -4.98 -4.07
CA HIS A 581 10.48 -4.78 -5.13
C HIS A 581 9.75 -3.44 -5.02
N CYS A 582 9.02 -3.07 -6.06
CA CYS A 582 7.91 -2.12 -5.89
C CYS A 582 6.72 -2.86 -5.28
N HIS A 583 6.04 -2.24 -4.33
CA HIS A 583 4.86 -2.77 -3.65
C HIS A 583 3.54 -2.27 -4.25
N MET A 584 3.60 -1.58 -5.39
CA MET A 584 2.45 -1.47 -6.28
C MET A 584 2.33 -2.83 -6.98
N LEU A 585 1.29 -3.60 -6.64
CA LEU A 585 1.30 -5.05 -6.83
C LEU A 585 1.26 -5.47 -8.31
N ASN A 586 0.65 -4.66 -9.18
CA ASN A 586 0.80 -4.80 -10.64
C ASN A 586 2.28 -4.73 -11.05
N HIS A 587 3.00 -3.68 -10.62
CA HIS A 587 4.41 -3.52 -10.93
C HIS A 587 5.26 -4.67 -10.35
N GLU A 588 4.86 -5.28 -9.22
CA GLU A 588 5.53 -6.45 -8.63
C GLU A 588 5.38 -7.70 -9.50
N ASP A 589 4.13 -8.08 -9.79
CA ASP A 589 3.77 -9.26 -10.61
C ASP A 589 4.34 -9.14 -12.04
N ASP A 590 4.35 -7.92 -12.59
CA ASP A 590 4.83 -7.56 -13.93
C ASP A 590 6.34 -7.23 -13.97
N GLY A 591 7.08 -7.60 -12.92
CA GLY A 591 8.53 -7.81 -12.98
C GLY A 591 9.41 -6.82 -12.20
N MET A 592 8.87 -5.85 -11.47
CA MET A 592 9.65 -4.92 -10.64
C MET A 592 10.13 -5.50 -9.30
N MET A 593 10.55 -6.76 -9.32
CA MET A 593 11.15 -7.45 -8.17
C MET A 593 12.57 -7.92 -8.52
N ALA A 594 13.45 -7.93 -7.52
CA ALA A 594 14.78 -8.52 -7.60
C ALA A 594 15.15 -9.21 -6.28
N GLN A 595 16.11 -10.13 -6.36
CA GLN A 595 16.60 -10.88 -5.21
C GLN A 595 17.96 -10.38 -4.75
N PHE A 596 18.19 -10.37 -3.44
CA PHE A 596 19.52 -10.31 -2.85
C PHE A 596 19.77 -11.53 -1.96
N ALA A 597 21.01 -11.98 -1.88
CA ALA A 597 21.40 -13.13 -1.06
C ALA A 597 22.29 -12.69 0.10
N VAL A 598 21.89 -13.01 1.33
CA VAL A 598 22.72 -12.82 2.53
C VAL A 598 23.51 -14.10 2.78
N VAL A 599 24.84 -14.02 2.69
CA VAL A 599 25.77 -15.15 2.73
C VAL A 599 26.65 -15.10 3.97
N LYS A 600 27.15 -16.26 4.42
CA LYS A 600 28.16 -16.33 5.49
C LYS A 600 29.38 -15.48 5.11
N ARG A 601 29.94 -14.74 6.08
CA ARG A 601 31.12 -13.89 5.86
C ARG A 601 32.28 -14.72 5.29
N GLY A 602 32.85 -14.27 4.18
CA GLY A 602 33.90 -14.98 3.43
C GLY A 602 33.40 -15.80 2.24
N HIS A 603 32.09 -15.99 2.09
CA HIS A 603 31.49 -16.61 0.91
C HIS A 603 31.06 -15.56 -0.13
N HIS A 604 31.06 -15.95 -1.41
CA HIS A 604 30.65 -15.09 -2.54
C HIS A 604 29.26 -15.43 -3.12
N ALA A 605 28.71 -16.59 -2.74
CA ALA A 605 27.39 -17.09 -3.14
C ALA A 605 26.81 -17.99 -2.03
N LEU A 606 25.52 -18.32 -2.12
CA LEU A 606 24.93 -19.39 -1.33
C LEU A 606 25.39 -20.77 -1.87
N PRO A 607 25.51 -21.80 -1.03
CA PRO A 607 25.79 -23.17 -1.48
C PRO A 607 24.74 -23.69 -2.48
N ALA A 608 25.16 -24.58 -3.38
CA ALA A 608 24.25 -25.24 -4.31
C ALA A 608 23.12 -25.96 -3.55
N GLY A 609 21.88 -25.80 -4.01
CA GLY A 609 20.67 -26.31 -3.37
C GLY A 609 19.86 -25.29 -2.56
N TYR A 610 20.46 -24.18 -2.09
CA TYR A 610 19.73 -23.12 -1.36
C TYR A 610 18.61 -22.47 -2.19
N TYR A 611 18.72 -22.49 -3.52
CA TYR A 611 17.68 -22.01 -4.45
C TYR A 611 16.48 -22.97 -4.62
N LEU A 612 16.57 -24.18 -4.05
CA LEU A 612 15.54 -25.23 -4.14
C LEU A 612 15.03 -25.68 -2.76
N ALA A 613 15.75 -25.36 -1.69
CA ALA A 613 15.35 -25.64 -0.31
C ALA A 613 15.75 -24.49 0.62
N GLY A 614 14.77 -23.86 1.28
CA GLY A 614 15.00 -22.87 2.34
C GLY A 614 15.56 -23.50 3.62
N THR A 615 16.85 -23.88 3.60
CA THR A 615 17.51 -24.56 4.73
C THR A 615 17.82 -23.59 5.87
N HIS A 616 17.22 -23.82 7.03
CA HIS A 616 17.41 -22.99 8.23
C HIS A 616 18.84 -23.08 8.79
N HIS A 617 19.58 -21.97 8.76
CA HIS A 617 20.84 -21.83 9.52
C HIS A 617 20.91 -20.46 10.21
N ARG A 618 20.37 -20.39 11.44
CA ARG A 618 20.67 -19.29 12.36
C ARG A 618 22.08 -19.49 12.94
N VAL A 619 22.96 -18.52 12.77
CA VAL A 619 24.30 -18.59 13.35
C VAL A 619 24.24 -18.13 14.80
N ALA A 620 24.37 -19.06 15.74
CA ALA A 620 24.45 -18.70 17.16
C ALA A 620 25.76 -17.93 17.44
N THR A 621 25.64 -16.72 17.97
CA THR A 621 26.79 -15.97 18.49
C THR A 621 27.27 -16.65 19.78
N PRO A 622 28.55 -17.04 19.90
CA PRO A 622 29.04 -17.66 21.12
C PRO A 622 29.01 -16.65 22.26
N MET A 623 28.32 -17.00 23.36
CA MET A 623 28.61 -16.41 24.66
C MET A 623 29.88 -17.10 25.19
N ALA A 624 30.83 -16.33 25.70
CA ALA A 624 32.00 -16.89 26.34
C ALA A 624 31.59 -17.63 27.62
N MET A 625 32.03 -18.88 27.75
CA MET A 625 32.16 -19.61 29.01
C MET A 625 33.50 -20.34 28.98
N ASP A 626 34.25 -20.24 30.07
CA ASP A 626 35.58 -20.80 30.19
C ASP A 626 35.55 -22.30 30.54
N GLY A 627 36.50 -23.05 29.99
CA GLY A 627 37.08 -24.28 30.53
C GLY A 627 36.16 -25.47 30.84
N MET A 628 36.30 -26.54 30.06
CA MET A 628 36.84 -27.83 30.56
C MET A 628 37.14 -28.81 29.40
N ASP A 629 38.14 -29.66 29.58
CA ASP A 629 38.63 -30.63 28.59
C ASP A 629 37.79 -31.91 28.50
N SER A 630 37.76 -32.55 27.32
CA SER A 630 38.12 -33.98 27.13
C SER A 630 37.97 -34.43 25.66
N ALA A 631 38.57 -35.58 25.33
CA ALA A 631 38.57 -36.24 24.02
C ALA A 631 37.23 -37.02 23.78
N ASP A 632 36.93 -37.68 22.65
CA ASP A 632 37.77 -38.37 21.65
C ASP A 632 37.13 -38.39 20.23
N PRO A 633 37.86 -38.75 19.15
CA PRO A 633 37.38 -38.66 17.77
C PRO A 633 36.88 -39.98 17.15
N MET A 634 35.72 -39.93 16.50
CA MET A 634 35.30 -40.84 15.41
C MET A 634 34.47 -40.04 14.39
N GLY A 635 34.45 -40.35 13.10
CA GLY A 635 35.23 -41.33 12.33
C GLY A 635 34.73 -41.31 10.88
N ALA A 636 35.61 -41.05 9.90
CA ALA A 636 35.18 -40.72 8.54
C ALA A 636 35.31 -41.92 7.58
N SER A 637 34.20 -42.34 6.97
CA SER A 637 34.23 -43.11 5.72
C SER A 637 32.96 -42.86 4.89
N ALA A 638 33.15 -42.57 3.61
CA ALA A 638 32.09 -42.53 2.61
C ALA A 638 32.54 -43.36 1.41
N GLY A 639 31.69 -44.25 0.92
CA GLY A 639 31.96 -45.15 -0.20
C GLY A 639 30.64 -45.54 -0.88
N PRO A 640 30.47 -45.31 -2.19
CA PRO A 640 29.17 -45.47 -2.86
C PRO A 640 29.05 -46.76 -3.67
N THR A 641 27.85 -47.35 -3.71
CA THR A 641 27.38 -48.16 -4.86
C THR A 641 25.85 -48.40 -4.83
N ASP A 642 25.32 -48.77 -5.99
CA ASP A 642 24.11 -49.56 -6.26
C ASP A 642 22.74 -49.16 -5.66
N TRP A 643 21.98 -48.39 -6.46
CA TRP A 643 20.50 -48.43 -6.48
C TRP A 643 19.95 -48.49 -7.91
N TRP A 644 19.82 -49.69 -8.46
CA TRP A 644 19.05 -49.99 -9.69
C TRP A 644 18.18 -51.23 -9.49
N ARG A 645 16.94 -51.04 -8.99
CA ARG A 645 15.75 -51.91 -9.22
C ARG A 645 14.55 -51.44 -8.41
N MET A 646 13.56 -50.83 -9.07
CA MET A 646 12.14 -51.24 -9.03
C MET A 646 11.30 -50.25 -9.84
N VAL A 647 10.81 -50.69 -11.01
CA VAL A 647 9.72 -50.02 -11.74
C VAL A 647 8.69 -51.11 -12.06
N GLY A 648 7.52 -51.02 -11.45
CA GLY A 648 6.49 -52.06 -11.50
C GLY A 648 5.09 -51.48 -11.64
N ARG A 649 4.72 -51.10 -12.87
CA ARG A 649 3.35 -50.91 -13.41
C ARG A 649 2.27 -50.32 -12.48
N THR A 650 1.91 -49.04 -12.72
CA THR A 650 0.58 -48.50 -13.14
C THR A 650 0.54 -46.99 -12.84
N GLY A 651 0.04 -46.09 -13.69
CA GLY A 651 -0.46 -46.23 -15.06
C GLY A 651 -0.70 -44.86 -15.72
N SER A 652 -0.96 -44.84 -17.03
CA SER A 652 -1.42 -43.68 -17.83
C SER A 652 -0.78 -42.30 -17.56
N ALA A 653 0.43 -42.08 -18.07
CA ALA A 653 0.94 -40.75 -18.38
C ALA A 653 0.29 -40.20 -19.66
N SER A 654 0.11 -38.88 -19.77
CA SER A 654 -0.43 -38.23 -20.98
C SER A 654 0.68 -37.82 -21.97
N LEU A 655 0.33 -37.57 -23.24
CA LEU A 655 1.30 -37.19 -24.29
C LEU A 655 2.14 -35.93 -23.96
N ALA A 656 1.69 -35.08 -23.04
CA ALA A 656 2.43 -33.90 -22.62
C ALA A 656 3.77 -34.24 -21.93
N GLU A 657 3.84 -35.31 -21.13
CA GLU A 657 5.06 -35.66 -20.38
C GLU A 657 6.16 -36.22 -21.30
N ALA A 658 5.77 -36.86 -22.41
CA ALA A 658 6.71 -37.38 -23.41
C ALA A 658 7.48 -36.26 -24.15
N LEU A 659 6.82 -35.13 -24.48
CA LEU A 659 7.47 -33.99 -25.12
C LEU A 659 8.51 -33.32 -24.22
N VAL A 660 8.20 -33.17 -22.92
CA VAL A 660 9.13 -32.56 -21.95
C VAL A 660 10.42 -33.37 -21.84
N LEU A 661 10.33 -34.70 -21.81
CA LEU A 661 11.50 -35.58 -21.75
C LEU A 661 12.37 -35.48 -23.03
N ALA A 662 11.75 -35.38 -24.21
CA ALA A 662 12.46 -35.24 -25.48
C ALA A 662 13.27 -33.93 -25.55
N LEU A 663 12.70 -32.81 -25.11
CA LEU A 663 13.37 -31.50 -25.06
C LEU A 663 14.58 -31.50 -24.11
N ILE A 664 14.46 -32.12 -22.93
CA ILE A 664 15.55 -32.22 -21.95
C ILE A 664 16.73 -33.05 -22.49
N ILE A 665 16.46 -34.11 -23.25
CA ILE A 665 17.50 -34.95 -23.88
C ILE A 665 18.16 -34.23 -25.05
N GLY A 666 17.39 -33.50 -25.88
CA GLY A 666 17.91 -32.70 -26.98
C GLY A 666 18.89 -31.61 -26.52
N TYR A 667 18.51 -30.83 -25.51
CA TYR A 667 19.33 -29.71 -25.01
C TYR A 667 20.70 -30.17 -24.46
N ARG A 668 20.77 -31.36 -23.85
CA ARG A 668 22.03 -31.94 -23.34
C ARG A 668 23.00 -32.41 -24.43
N ARG A 669 22.57 -32.54 -25.69
CA ARG A 669 23.46 -32.89 -26.82
C ARG A 669 24.12 -31.69 -27.50
N ALA A 670 23.55 -30.49 -27.38
CA ALA A 670 24.12 -29.27 -27.98
C ALA A 670 25.40 -28.80 -27.25
N ASN A 671 25.34 -28.69 -25.92
CA ASN A 671 26.41 -28.11 -25.09
C ASN A 671 27.61 -29.06 -24.82
N ARG A 672 27.99 -29.87 -25.81
CA ARG A 672 29.24 -30.69 -25.79
C ARG A 672 30.12 -30.51 -27.04
N ARG A 673 29.95 -29.41 -27.79
CA ARG A 673 30.84 -29.00 -28.89
C ARG A 673 31.28 -27.54 -28.75
N HIS A 674 32.14 -27.26 -27.76
CA HIS A 674 33.09 -26.10 -27.73
C HIS A 674 34.00 -26.27 -26.49
N ALA A 675 34.89 -27.26 -26.51
CA ALA A 675 35.87 -27.53 -25.45
C ALA A 675 37.04 -28.41 -25.96
N THR A 676 37.69 -27.94 -27.03
CA THR A 676 38.96 -28.43 -27.60
C THR A 676 39.65 -27.24 -28.23
#